data_AF-A0A9J2Q5I1-F1
#
_entry.id   AF-A0A9J2Q5I1-F1
#
_cell.length_a   1.000
_cell.length_b   1.000
_cell.length_c   1.000
_cell.angle_alpha   90.00
_cell.angle_beta   90.00
_cell.angle_gamma   90.00
#
_symmetry.space_group_name_H-M   'P 1'
#
loop_
_entity.id
_entity.type
_entity.pdbx_description
1 polymer ?
#
loop_
_entity_poly.entity_id
_entity_poly.type
_entity_poly.pdbx_seq_one_letter_code
_entity_poly.pdbx_strand_id
1 'polypeptide(L)'
;MPPGDSLNEYDSGSGRLATLASDTDAKMEEQDWETTVMEEARFFKEMSDELKAVGCPLFGGRYCRRLSQENSKVVNGQAAIQIISVNEGSLREKAAVLEDRLDLLLGFESSSISSFRARTRDELRLFIAQGDTLSAFKEKINEGSLREKAAVLEDRLDLLLGFESSSISSFRARTRDELRLFIAQGDTLSAFKEKMKQFDFSLKCNAVWSSDAIAYRCNTCAYNPCMSLCAECFQNSNHQGHDFNRFFSQAGGACDCGNTDVLRESGFCARHGPNAKRPPAPSANIVSLAEFIIPKLFVRLFLYFRGWSRRYDELIEQKKQRASDVNKENFSSHLIAQAHLLIEFMQELVDCGGPIRDAVADILLNESLYADLNKRSASEDLEETSRHVDFSLDWRSRGLLDEDVKSLSAVCGAPPMNYSFDCLLDELVFWMIRLIFPQCMINLCLSMLSHAHYRDWFARRFFSLYACVAEIMVDLAKSEGNATIYAVSSRVIHISVQILSSEAMCLKLDDEIGLKQLLISSTRGLLSVGLQKSYVTQSPLYFYESAPPSQMDEGTFSWDVFSVDVNQPLRKHSYWTLVSDMQNLLGHATIAKRFFRDPTSFDTYAGMIALMQGMNVNFRVVSGDHVEYDTAQPYQLSFHLEWEVAALNMFNTLNALSDEVDCMQIYFRKWKSLMQQFHRMIGTESR
;
A
#
# COMPACT_ATOMS: atom_id res chain seq x y z
N MET A 1 16.81 26.22 -47.45
CA MET A 1 18.06 26.53 -48.18
C MET A 1 19.22 26.20 -47.25
N PRO A 2 20.13 25.29 -47.64
CA PRO A 2 21.20 24.75 -46.79
C PRO A 2 22.52 25.53 -46.97
N PRO A 3 23.52 25.24 -46.13
CA PRO A 3 24.84 24.89 -46.66
C PRO A 3 25.37 23.61 -45.96
N GLY A 4 26.17 22.75 -46.54
CA GLY A 4 26.83 22.67 -47.83
C GLY A 4 27.69 21.41 -47.77
N ASP A 5 27.66 20.61 -48.83
CA ASP A 5 28.41 19.37 -48.96
C ASP A 5 29.92 19.63 -48.92
N SER A 6 30.64 18.82 -48.15
CA SER A 6 32.05 18.50 -48.44
C SER A 6 32.24 16.99 -48.30
N LEU A 7 32.38 16.36 -49.47
CA LEU A 7 32.80 14.99 -49.68
C LEU A 7 34.20 14.77 -49.07
N ASN A 8 34.32 13.70 -48.29
CA ASN A 8 35.56 12.92 -48.20
C ASN A 8 35.16 11.45 -48.01
N GLU A 9 35.04 10.76 -49.14
CA GLU A 9 35.13 9.30 -49.19
C GLU A 9 36.59 8.89 -49.06
N TYR A 10 36.94 8.20 -47.98
CA TYR A 10 37.98 7.17 -47.97
C TYR A 10 37.54 6.04 -47.02
N ASP A 11 37.03 5.01 -47.67
CA ASP A 11 37.04 3.58 -47.35
C ASP A 11 37.53 3.13 -45.95
N SER A 12 36.63 2.52 -45.18
CA SER A 12 36.94 1.40 -44.29
C SER A 12 35.67 0.55 -44.04
N GLY A 13 35.30 -0.23 -45.05
CA GLY A 13 34.19 -1.19 -45.04
C GLY A 13 34.35 -2.41 -44.10
N SER A 14 34.94 -2.26 -42.90
CA SER A 14 35.08 -3.37 -41.93
C SER A 14 34.39 -3.14 -40.58
N GLY A 15 33.88 -1.93 -40.28
CA GLY A 15 33.27 -1.60 -38.99
C GLY A 15 31.77 -1.86 -38.85
N ARG A 16 31.01 -1.95 -39.96
CA ARG A 16 29.54 -2.14 -39.93
C ARG A 16 29.10 -3.60 -39.83
N LEU A 17 29.91 -4.55 -40.32
CA LEU A 17 29.60 -5.99 -40.15
C LEU A 17 29.87 -6.48 -38.73
N ALA A 18 30.86 -5.92 -38.02
CA ALA A 18 31.19 -6.33 -36.65
C ALA A 18 30.14 -5.86 -35.62
N THR A 19 29.53 -4.70 -35.83
CA THR A 19 28.45 -4.17 -34.97
C THR A 19 27.12 -4.87 -35.23
N LEU A 20 26.80 -5.18 -36.50
CA LEU A 20 25.64 -6.02 -36.84
C LEU A 20 25.80 -7.46 -36.34
N ALA A 21 27.01 -8.03 -36.44
CA ALA A 21 27.32 -9.37 -35.93
C ALA A 21 27.23 -9.44 -34.40
N SER A 22 27.77 -8.44 -33.68
CA SER A 22 27.66 -8.38 -32.22
C SER A 22 26.23 -8.19 -31.74
N ASP A 23 25.43 -7.41 -32.47
CA ASP A 23 24.00 -7.23 -32.17
C ASP A 23 23.18 -8.49 -32.49
N THR A 24 23.52 -9.23 -33.55
CA THR A 24 22.89 -10.52 -33.83
C THR A 24 23.31 -11.61 -32.85
N ASP A 25 24.59 -11.65 -32.43
CA ASP A 25 25.08 -12.62 -31.47
C ASP A 25 24.50 -12.35 -30.07
N ALA A 26 24.41 -11.07 -29.65
CA ALA A 26 23.75 -10.70 -28.40
C ALA A 26 22.26 -11.05 -28.41
N LYS A 27 21.55 -10.81 -29.53
CA LYS A 27 20.14 -11.21 -29.69
C LYS A 27 19.96 -12.72 -29.72
N MET A 28 20.90 -13.45 -30.30
CA MET A 28 20.86 -14.91 -30.35
C MET A 28 21.12 -15.53 -28.97
N GLU A 29 22.07 -14.97 -28.20
CA GLU A 29 22.30 -15.35 -26.79
C GLU A 29 21.11 -15.01 -25.88
N GLU A 30 20.46 -13.86 -26.08
CA GLU A 30 19.26 -13.45 -25.35
C GLU A 30 18.07 -14.39 -25.66
N GLN A 31 17.87 -14.74 -26.93
CA GLN A 31 16.83 -15.68 -27.36
C GLN A 31 17.06 -17.10 -26.81
N ASP A 32 18.32 -17.55 -26.74
CA ASP A 32 18.70 -18.86 -26.18
C ASP A 32 18.48 -18.90 -24.65
N TRP A 33 18.82 -17.81 -23.95
CA TRP A 33 18.52 -17.64 -22.53
C TRP A 33 17.01 -17.64 -22.25
N GLU A 34 16.22 -16.85 -22.98
CA GLU A 34 14.75 -16.81 -22.81
C GLU A 34 14.14 -18.19 -22.99
N THR A 35 14.55 -18.91 -24.05
CA THR A 35 14.04 -20.25 -24.36
C THR A 35 14.36 -21.22 -23.23
N THR A 36 15.60 -21.19 -22.72
CA THR A 36 16.04 -22.04 -21.60
C THR A 36 15.22 -21.77 -20.34
N VAL A 37 15.00 -20.49 -19.99
CA VAL A 37 14.24 -20.10 -18.81
C VAL A 37 12.75 -20.44 -18.96
N MET A 38 12.18 -20.30 -20.16
CA MET A 38 10.79 -20.70 -20.43
C MET A 38 10.58 -22.21 -20.28
N GLU A 39 11.54 -23.04 -20.72
CA GLU A 39 11.48 -24.48 -20.50
C GLU A 39 11.59 -24.86 -19.02
N GLU A 40 12.42 -24.15 -18.27
CA GLU A 40 12.52 -24.28 -16.82
C GLU A 40 11.20 -23.88 -16.13
N ALA A 41 10.60 -22.76 -16.54
CA ALA A 41 9.31 -22.30 -16.04
C ALA A 41 8.18 -23.29 -16.32
N ARG A 42 8.18 -23.94 -17.49
CA ARG A 42 7.21 -24.99 -17.84
C ARG A 42 7.34 -26.20 -16.91
N PHE A 43 8.57 -26.64 -16.64
CA PHE A 43 8.84 -27.73 -15.71
C PHE A 43 8.35 -27.39 -14.29
N PHE A 44 8.66 -26.19 -13.78
CA PHE A 44 8.19 -25.77 -12.46
C PHE A 44 6.68 -25.53 -12.41
N LYS A 45 6.05 -25.20 -13.53
CA LYS A 45 4.59 -25.13 -13.62
C LYS A 45 3.96 -26.49 -13.39
N GLU A 46 4.42 -27.53 -14.09
CA GLU A 46 3.91 -28.91 -13.92
C GLU A 46 4.05 -29.36 -12.46
N MET A 47 5.21 -29.09 -11.87
CA MET A 47 5.46 -29.35 -10.45
C MET A 47 4.51 -28.57 -9.52
N SER A 48 4.26 -27.30 -9.80
CA SER A 48 3.34 -26.45 -9.03
C SER A 48 1.89 -26.96 -9.13
N ASP A 49 1.48 -27.45 -10.31
CA ASP A 49 0.16 -28.05 -10.53
C ASP A 49 -0.03 -29.32 -9.67
N GLU A 50 0.99 -30.19 -9.62
CA GLU A 50 0.98 -31.40 -8.76
C GLU A 50 0.90 -31.04 -7.26
N LEU A 51 1.72 -30.08 -6.82
CA LEU A 51 1.76 -29.64 -5.42
C LEU A 51 0.43 -29.01 -5.00
N LYS A 52 -0.17 -28.19 -5.86
CA LYS A 52 -1.48 -27.59 -5.61
C LYS A 52 -2.59 -28.64 -5.51
N ALA A 53 -2.56 -29.66 -6.36
CA ALA A 53 -3.55 -30.73 -6.36
C ALA A 53 -3.60 -31.53 -5.05
N VAL A 54 -2.47 -31.67 -4.35
CA VAL A 54 -2.39 -32.35 -3.05
C VAL A 54 -2.60 -31.41 -1.85
N GLY A 55 -2.95 -30.14 -2.11
CA GLY A 55 -3.13 -29.14 -1.06
C GLY A 55 -1.82 -28.82 -0.32
N CYS A 56 -0.68 -28.94 -1.01
CA CYS A 56 0.58 -28.44 -0.47
C CYS A 56 0.38 -26.97 -0.09
N PRO A 57 0.63 -26.57 1.17
CA PRO A 57 0.62 -25.15 1.50
C PRO A 57 1.57 -24.44 0.53
N LEU A 58 1.22 -23.22 0.13
CA LEU A 58 1.95 -22.40 -0.86
C LEU A 58 3.38 -21.97 -0.39
N PHE A 59 3.99 -22.74 0.52
CA PHE A 59 5.24 -22.51 1.24
C PHE A 59 6.04 -23.81 1.31
N GLY A 60 7.14 -23.85 0.57
CA GLY A 60 7.88 -25.04 0.17
C GLY A 60 8.16 -26.07 1.25
N GLY A 61 8.11 -27.34 0.82
CA GLY A 61 8.89 -28.51 1.27
C GLY A 61 9.17 -28.73 2.78
N ARG A 62 9.65 -27.73 3.52
CA ARG A 62 9.79 -27.67 4.98
C ARG A 62 8.46 -27.82 5.71
N TYR A 63 7.37 -27.20 5.22
CA TYR A 63 6.03 -27.31 5.81
C TYR A 63 5.20 -28.47 5.23
N CYS A 64 5.75 -29.18 4.24
CA CYS A 64 5.22 -30.45 3.74
C CYS A 64 5.32 -31.61 4.74
N ARG A 65 5.64 -31.38 6.02
CA ARG A 65 5.51 -32.41 7.08
C ARG A 65 4.08 -33.00 7.16
N ARG A 66 3.09 -32.29 6.62
CA ARG A 66 1.69 -32.76 6.50
C ARG A 66 1.42 -33.62 5.25
N LEU A 67 2.33 -33.65 4.27
CA LEU A 67 2.24 -34.58 3.15
C LEU A 67 2.71 -35.95 3.64
N SER A 68 1.83 -36.96 3.61
CA SER A 68 2.18 -38.33 3.97
C SER A 68 3.32 -38.84 3.08
N GLN A 69 4.36 -39.43 3.68
CA GLN A 69 5.40 -40.17 2.94
C GLN A 69 4.82 -41.34 2.11
N GLU A 70 3.57 -41.74 2.38
CA GLU A 70 2.91 -42.91 1.81
C GLU A 70 2.21 -42.70 0.45
N ASN A 71 2.12 -41.47 -0.08
CA ASN A 71 1.49 -41.27 -1.40
C ASN A 71 2.35 -41.70 -2.60
N SER A 72 3.54 -42.23 -2.34
CA SER A 72 4.29 -43.01 -3.31
C SER A 72 3.64 -44.38 -3.48
N LYS A 73 2.59 -44.45 -4.32
CA LYS A 73 2.18 -45.60 -5.16
C LYS A 73 0.73 -45.40 -5.65
N VAL A 74 0.55 -44.63 -6.72
CA VAL A 74 -0.48 -45.03 -7.70
C VAL A 74 0.13 -46.19 -8.49
N VAL A 75 0.04 -47.40 -7.92
CA VAL A 75 0.41 -48.63 -8.62
C VAL A 75 -0.85 -49.17 -9.28
N ASN A 76 -0.93 -48.95 -10.59
CA ASN A 76 -1.47 -49.99 -11.47
C ASN A 76 -0.65 -51.25 -11.21
N GLY A 77 -1.27 -52.26 -10.59
CA GLY A 77 -0.92 -53.67 -10.67
C GLY A 77 0.55 -54.08 -10.39
N GLN A 78 0.72 -54.72 -9.23
CA GLN A 78 1.70 -55.77 -8.92
C GLN A 78 3.11 -55.43 -8.40
N ALA A 79 3.42 -56.18 -7.33
CA ALA A 79 4.70 -56.61 -6.77
C ALA A 79 5.56 -55.61 -5.95
N ALA A 80 5.78 -56.01 -4.70
CA ALA A 80 6.67 -55.41 -3.72
C ALA A 80 8.14 -55.69 -4.02
N ILE A 81 9.05 -54.73 -3.74
CA ILE A 81 10.49 -54.96 -3.60
C ILE A 81 11.03 -54.16 -2.41
N GLN A 82 11.94 -54.82 -1.67
CA GLN A 82 12.58 -54.46 -0.40
C GLN A 82 13.46 -53.20 -0.44
N ILE A 83 13.51 -52.53 0.71
CA ILE A 83 14.45 -51.45 1.06
C ILE A 83 15.85 -52.05 1.26
N ILE A 84 16.85 -51.53 0.55
CA ILE A 84 18.29 -51.78 0.80
C ILE A 84 18.87 -50.52 1.45
N SER A 85 19.43 -50.67 2.65
CA SER A 85 20.25 -49.65 3.32
C SER A 85 21.60 -49.49 2.60
N VAL A 86 22.01 -48.27 2.26
CA VAL A 86 23.35 -47.98 1.73
C VAL A 86 24.15 -47.14 2.73
N ASN A 87 25.37 -47.60 3.00
CA ASN A 87 26.37 -47.16 3.98
C ASN A 87 26.75 -45.66 3.93
N GLU A 88 26.80 -45.02 5.11
CA GLU A 88 27.27 -43.65 5.37
C GLU A 88 28.80 -43.42 5.20
N GLY A 89 29.58 -44.46 4.90
CA GLY A 89 31.05 -44.37 4.82
C GLY A 89 31.62 -43.67 3.58
N SER A 90 30.88 -43.57 2.47
CA SER A 90 31.44 -43.12 1.17
C SER A 90 31.40 -41.59 0.94
N LEU A 91 30.57 -40.84 1.66
CA LEU A 91 30.32 -39.42 1.36
C LEU A 91 31.40 -38.49 1.93
N ARG A 92 31.97 -38.81 3.10
CA ARG A 92 33.05 -38.02 3.71
C ARG A 92 34.36 -38.09 2.94
N GLU A 93 34.73 -39.26 2.42
CA GLU A 93 35.94 -39.42 1.61
C GLU A 93 35.81 -38.71 0.25
N LYS A 94 34.61 -38.67 -0.33
CA LYS A 94 34.34 -37.93 -1.58
C LYS A 94 34.32 -36.42 -1.37
N ALA A 95 33.88 -35.94 -0.21
CA ALA A 95 33.90 -34.52 0.14
C ALA A 95 35.33 -33.99 0.36
N ALA A 96 36.20 -34.76 1.02
CA ALA A 96 37.61 -34.37 1.23
C ALA A 96 38.41 -34.25 -0.08
N VAL A 97 38.17 -35.14 -1.04
CA VAL A 97 38.79 -35.09 -2.39
C VAL A 97 38.26 -33.92 -3.22
N LEU A 98 37.05 -33.43 -2.94
CA LEU A 98 36.44 -32.27 -3.60
C LEU A 98 36.99 -30.95 -3.04
N GLU A 99 37.20 -30.86 -1.72
CA GLU A 99 37.83 -29.71 -1.06
C GLU A 99 39.29 -29.53 -1.51
N ASP A 100 40.10 -30.60 -1.52
CA ASP A 100 41.50 -30.56 -2.00
C ASP A 100 41.61 -30.13 -3.47
N ARG A 101 40.60 -30.42 -4.30
CA ARG A 101 40.55 -30.02 -5.72
C ARG A 101 40.05 -28.58 -5.91
N LEU A 102 39.15 -28.10 -5.05
CA LEU A 102 38.67 -26.72 -5.07
C LEU A 102 39.78 -25.75 -4.66
N ASP A 103 40.61 -26.10 -3.69
CA ASP A 103 41.77 -25.29 -3.26
C ASP A 103 42.84 -25.18 -4.37
N LEU A 104 43.01 -26.25 -5.16
CA LEU A 104 43.92 -26.29 -6.32
C LEU A 104 43.41 -25.47 -7.52
N LEU A 105 42.08 -25.33 -7.68
CA LEU A 105 41.44 -24.57 -8.77
C LEU A 105 41.24 -23.08 -8.45
N LEU A 106 41.10 -22.73 -7.16
CA LEU A 106 40.93 -21.36 -6.70
C LEU A 106 42.25 -20.60 -6.52
N GLY A 107 43.40 -21.28 -6.68
CA GLY A 107 44.71 -20.63 -6.82
C GLY A 107 45.07 -19.78 -5.61
N PHE A 108 44.97 -20.32 -4.40
CA PHE A 108 45.52 -19.70 -3.19
C PHE A 108 47.05 -19.78 -3.11
N GLU A 109 47.75 -19.54 -4.21
CA GLU A 109 49.14 -19.07 -4.16
C GLU A 109 49.35 -18.01 -5.24
N SER A 110 49.69 -16.80 -4.77
CA SER A 110 50.15 -15.62 -5.51
C SER A 110 49.10 -14.66 -6.10
N SER A 111 49.36 -13.40 -5.80
CA SER A 111 48.60 -12.19 -6.13
C SER A 111 48.60 -11.85 -7.62
N SER A 112 47.48 -12.08 -8.32
CA SER A 112 46.90 -11.11 -9.29
C SER A 112 45.57 -11.65 -9.83
N ILE A 113 44.51 -10.84 -9.76
CA ILE A 113 43.19 -11.14 -10.33
C ILE A 113 43.23 -10.81 -11.82
N SER A 114 42.98 -11.80 -12.68
CA SER A 114 42.66 -11.59 -14.10
C SER A 114 41.31 -12.20 -14.47
N SER A 115 40.65 -11.56 -15.44
CA SER A 115 39.22 -11.67 -15.78
C SER A 115 38.70 -13.08 -16.03
N PHE A 116 37.56 -13.41 -15.41
CA PHE A 116 36.76 -14.63 -15.64
C PHE A 116 36.36 -14.76 -17.12
N ARG A 117 36.77 -15.85 -17.78
CA ARG A 117 36.37 -16.21 -19.15
C ARG A 117 35.12 -17.10 -19.14
N ALA A 118 34.27 -16.95 -20.16
CA ALA A 118 32.97 -17.64 -20.32
C ALA A 118 33.01 -19.18 -20.20
N ARG A 119 34.13 -19.81 -20.59
CA ARG A 119 34.30 -21.28 -20.54
C ARG A 119 34.22 -21.87 -19.13
N THR A 120 34.65 -21.12 -18.11
CA THR A 120 34.63 -21.56 -16.72
C THR A 120 33.21 -21.58 -16.13
N ARG A 121 32.28 -20.81 -16.72
CA ARG A 121 30.89 -20.71 -16.25
C ARG A 121 30.05 -21.95 -16.60
N ASP A 122 30.29 -22.54 -17.77
CA ASP A 122 29.60 -23.75 -18.21
C ASP A 122 30.14 -25.00 -17.52
N GLU A 123 31.45 -25.05 -17.23
CA GLU A 123 32.06 -26.09 -16.40
C GLU A 123 31.57 -26.02 -14.95
N LEU A 124 31.37 -24.82 -14.39
CA LEU A 124 30.74 -24.63 -13.07
C LEU A 124 29.26 -25.05 -13.02
N ARG A 125 28.50 -24.84 -14.10
CA ARG A 125 27.11 -25.31 -14.21
C ARG A 125 27.02 -26.84 -14.25
N LEU A 126 27.94 -27.49 -14.96
CA LEU A 126 28.07 -28.96 -14.98
C LEU A 126 28.52 -29.51 -13.61
N PHE A 127 29.32 -28.75 -12.85
CA PHE A 127 29.76 -29.13 -11.50
C PHE A 127 28.69 -28.96 -10.41
N ILE A 128 27.87 -27.90 -10.47
CA ILE A 128 26.75 -27.69 -9.53
C ILE A 128 25.66 -28.77 -9.73
N ALA A 129 25.51 -29.30 -10.94
CA ALA A 129 24.56 -30.36 -11.29
C ALA A 129 25.06 -31.80 -11.01
N GLN A 130 26.10 -32.01 -10.19
CA GLN A 130 26.70 -33.34 -9.93
C GLN A 130 27.07 -34.16 -11.19
N GLY A 131 27.19 -33.53 -12.37
CA GLY A 131 27.46 -34.21 -13.65
C GLY A 131 26.23 -34.73 -14.41
N ASP A 132 25.00 -34.45 -13.98
CA ASP A 132 23.78 -34.81 -14.71
C ASP A 132 23.44 -33.78 -15.81
N THR A 133 22.97 -34.24 -16.98
CA THR A 133 22.38 -33.36 -18.00
C THR A 133 21.02 -32.81 -17.49
N LEU A 134 20.56 -31.65 -18.00
CA LEU A 134 19.24 -31.10 -17.63
C LEU A 134 18.11 -32.12 -17.81
N SER A 135 18.21 -33.01 -18.80
CA SER A 135 17.31 -34.14 -19.01
C SER A 135 17.38 -35.20 -17.90
N ALA A 136 18.57 -35.62 -17.48
CA ALA A 136 18.75 -36.59 -16.40
C ALA A 136 18.31 -36.04 -15.04
N PHE A 137 18.55 -34.75 -14.80
CA PHE A 137 18.07 -34.06 -13.61
C PHE A 137 16.53 -34.00 -13.55
N LYS A 138 15.88 -33.68 -14.67
CA LYS A 138 14.40 -33.67 -14.78
C LYS A 138 13.81 -35.07 -14.54
N GLU A 139 14.40 -36.13 -15.08
CA GLU A 139 13.96 -37.51 -14.85
C GLU A 139 14.05 -37.89 -13.36
N LYS A 140 15.18 -37.59 -12.71
CA LYS A 140 15.40 -37.88 -11.29
C LYS A 140 14.42 -37.16 -10.37
N ILE A 141 14.03 -35.93 -10.69
CA ILE A 141 13.01 -35.18 -9.94
C ILE A 141 11.61 -35.72 -10.20
N ASN A 142 11.30 -36.09 -11.45
CA ASN A 142 10.01 -36.67 -11.80
C ASN A 142 9.73 -38.00 -11.07
N GLU A 143 10.78 -38.78 -10.82
CA GLU A 143 10.75 -40.00 -10.00
C GLU A 143 10.80 -39.74 -8.48
N GLY A 144 11.13 -38.51 -8.08
CA GLY A 144 11.20 -38.08 -6.69
C GLY A 144 9.84 -37.94 -6.01
N SER A 145 9.83 -38.04 -4.69
CA SER A 145 8.67 -37.76 -3.86
C SER A 145 8.19 -36.30 -4.03
N LEU A 146 6.89 -36.05 -3.79
CA LEU A 146 6.33 -34.69 -3.80
C LEU A 146 7.10 -33.73 -2.87
N ARG A 147 7.69 -34.25 -1.79
CA ARG A 147 8.49 -33.47 -0.85
C ARG A 147 9.84 -33.03 -1.46
N GLU A 148 10.49 -33.90 -2.22
CA GLU A 148 11.73 -33.58 -2.94
C GLU A 148 11.46 -32.57 -4.06
N LYS A 149 10.37 -32.76 -4.81
CA LYS A 149 9.91 -31.79 -5.82
C LYS A 149 9.70 -30.40 -5.19
N ALA A 150 8.95 -30.33 -4.09
CA ALA A 150 8.71 -29.07 -3.39
C ALA A 150 10.00 -28.39 -2.89
N ALA A 151 10.99 -29.17 -2.43
CA ALA A 151 12.27 -28.64 -1.99
C ALA A 151 13.07 -28.02 -3.15
N VAL A 152 13.11 -28.68 -4.32
CA VAL A 152 13.80 -28.16 -5.51
C VAL A 152 13.21 -26.85 -6.01
N LEU A 153 11.87 -26.75 -6.07
CA LEU A 153 11.19 -25.51 -6.42
C LEU A 153 11.54 -24.39 -5.43
N GLU A 154 11.49 -24.70 -4.13
CA GLU A 154 11.78 -23.73 -3.06
C GLU A 154 13.21 -23.19 -3.16
N ASP A 155 14.22 -24.07 -3.24
CA ASP A 155 15.62 -23.69 -3.33
C ASP A 155 15.88 -22.80 -4.55
N ARG A 156 15.23 -23.12 -5.69
CA ARG A 156 15.35 -22.32 -6.91
C ARG A 156 14.75 -20.92 -6.74
N LEU A 157 13.59 -20.81 -6.10
CA LEU A 157 12.94 -19.53 -5.84
C LEU A 157 13.71 -18.69 -4.82
N ASP A 158 14.28 -19.32 -3.79
CA ASP A 158 15.07 -18.66 -2.75
C ASP A 158 16.38 -18.09 -3.33
N LEU A 159 17.05 -18.85 -4.18
CA LEU A 159 18.21 -18.37 -4.96
C LEU A 159 17.83 -17.19 -5.86
N LEU A 160 16.75 -17.34 -6.64
CA LEU A 160 16.32 -16.31 -7.60
C LEU A 160 15.96 -15.00 -6.90
N LEU A 161 15.26 -15.10 -5.76
CA LEU A 161 14.88 -13.97 -4.95
C LEU A 161 15.93 -13.59 -3.93
N GLY A 162 17.15 -14.14 -4.00
CA GLY A 162 18.31 -13.68 -3.25
C GLY A 162 18.18 -13.77 -1.74
N PHE A 163 17.62 -14.88 -1.25
CA PHE A 163 17.48 -15.23 0.17
C PHE A 163 18.68 -16.01 0.72
N GLU A 164 19.71 -16.30 -0.07
CA GLU A 164 20.87 -17.11 0.34
C GLU A 164 21.86 -16.42 1.29
N SER A 165 21.71 -15.11 1.54
CA SER A 165 22.62 -14.34 2.41
C SER A 165 21.91 -13.76 3.63
N SER A 166 22.67 -13.53 4.71
CA SER A 166 22.17 -12.88 5.94
C SER A 166 21.68 -11.44 5.72
N SER A 167 22.09 -10.80 4.62
CA SER A 167 21.59 -9.51 4.17
C SER A 167 20.74 -9.66 2.91
N ILE A 168 19.68 -8.85 2.80
CA ILE A 168 18.82 -8.82 1.61
C ILE A 168 19.60 -8.19 0.46
N SER A 169 19.86 -8.97 -0.58
CA SER A 169 20.46 -8.47 -1.81
C SER A 169 19.57 -7.41 -2.49
N SER A 170 20.12 -6.58 -3.37
CA SER A 170 19.31 -5.69 -4.21
C SER A 170 18.48 -6.51 -5.21
N PHE A 171 17.19 -6.22 -5.37
CA PHE A 171 16.36 -6.79 -6.44
C PHE A 171 16.76 -6.20 -7.80
N ARG A 172 17.37 -7.02 -8.66
CA ARG A 172 17.99 -6.58 -9.92
C ARG A 172 17.04 -6.72 -11.11
N ALA A 173 17.28 -5.93 -12.17
CA ALA A 173 16.53 -6.02 -13.43
C ALA A 173 16.53 -7.45 -14.02
N ARG A 174 17.69 -8.13 -14.02
CA ARG A 174 17.80 -9.52 -14.48
C ARG A 174 16.89 -10.48 -13.70
N THR A 175 16.82 -10.33 -12.37
CA THR A 175 15.92 -11.14 -11.52
C THR A 175 14.46 -10.91 -11.90
N ARG A 176 14.06 -9.66 -12.13
CA ARG A 176 12.72 -9.32 -12.61
C ARG A 176 12.41 -9.98 -13.95
N ASP A 177 13.36 -9.95 -14.89
CA ASP A 177 13.15 -10.50 -16.24
C ASP A 177 13.07 -12.03 -16.22
N GLU A 178 13.87 -12.72 -15.38
CA GLU A 178 13.70 -14.16 -15.11
C GLU A 178 12.33 -14.46 -14.48
N LEU A 179 11.91 -13.68 -13.48
CA LEU A 179 10.61 -13.87 -12.82
C LEU A 179 9.42 -13.64 -13.77
N ARG A 180 9.52 -12.73 -14.74
CA ARG A 180 8.47 -12.54 -15.76
C ARG A 180 8.20 -13.82 -16.56
N LEU A 181 9.25 -14.57 -16.89
CA LEU A 181 9.14 -15.84 -17.61
C LEU A 181 8.57 -16.95 -16.72
N PHE A 182 8.96 -16.97 -15.44
CA PHE A 182 8.38 -17.90 -14.45
C PHE A 182 6.88 -17.64 -14.23
N ILE A 183 6.49 -16.37 -14.08
CA ILE A 183 5.07 -15.97 -13.96
C ILE A 183 4.28 -16.32 -15.22
N ALA A 184 4.90 -16.22 -16.40
CA ALA A 184 4.29 -16.63 -17.65
C ALA A 184 4.19 -18.17 -17.81
N GLN A 185 4.79 -18.95 -16.91
CA GLN A 185 4.67 -20.41 -16.82
C GLN A 185 5.04 -21.15 -18.11
N GLY A 186 6.08 -20.65 -18.81
CA GLY A 186 6.57 -21.23 -20.07
C GLY A 186 5.91 -20.67 -21.34
N ASP A 187 5.02 -19.69 -21.21
CA ASP A 187 4.58 -18.81 -22.30
C ASP A 187 5.46 -17.55 -22.36
N THR A 188 5.38 -16.78 -23.45
CA THR A 188 5.93 -15.41 -23.44
C THR A 188 5.05 -14.51 -22.57
N LEU A 189 5.63 -13.46 -21.99
CA LEU A 189 4.87 -12.53 -21.13
C LEU A 189 3.68 -11.90 -21.86
N SER A 190 3.83 -11.55 -23.13
CA SER A 190 2.75 -10.99 -23.95
C SER A 190 1.61 -12.00 -24.16
N ALA A 191 1.94 -13.25 -24.50
CA ALA A 191 0.95 -14.31 -24.67
C ALA A 191 0.21 -14.60 -23.35
N PHE A 192 0.95 -14.63 -22.24
CA PHE A 192 0.39 -14.82 -20.91
C PHE A 192 -0.57 -13.68 -20.53
N LYS A 193 -0.19 -12.41 -20.75
CA LYS A 193 -1.06 -11.24 -20.51
C LYS A 193 -2.36 -11.32 -21.32
N GLU A 194 -2.27 -11.62 -22.60
CA GLU A 194 -3.47 -11.77 -23.45
C GLU A 194 -4.36 -12.94 -22.99
N LYS A 195 -3.76 -14.04 -22.52
CA LYS A 195 -4.50 -15.15 -21.91
C LYS A 195 -5.20 -14.75 -20.62
N MET A 196 -4.53 -14.03 -19.72
CA MET A 196 -5.13 -13.57 -18.45
C MET A 196 -6.26 -12.56 -18.68
N LYS A 197 -6.11 -11.66 -19.65
CA LYS A 197 -7.14 -10.66 -20.02
C LYS A 197 -8.44 -11.29 -20.51
N GLN A 198 -8.42 -12.50 -21.07
CA GLN A 198 -9.65 -13.21 -21.47
C GLN A 198 -10.57 -13.54 -20.29
N PHE A 199 -10.00 -13.61 -19.08
CA PHE A 199 -10.70 -13.87 -17.83
C PHE A 199 -10.85 -12.62 -16.98
N ASP A 200 -10.41 -11.45 -17.46
CA ASP A 200 -10.49 -10.20 -16.72
C ASP A 200 -11.95 -9.76 -16.63
N PHE A 201 -12.53 -9.94 -15.44
CA PHE A 201 -13.90 -9.57 -15.15
C PHE A 201 -13.97 -8.91 -13.79
N SER A 202 -14.63 -7.77 -13.75
CA SER A 202 -15.00 -7.10 -12.53
C SER A 202 -16.27 -6.33 -12.74
N LEU A 203 -17.08 -6.20 -11.68
CA LEU A 203 -18.23 -5.31 -11.70
C LEU A 203 -17.79 -3.84 -11.68
N LYS A 204 -16.62 -3.51 -11.10
CA LYS A 204 -16.03 -2.16 -11.08
C LYS A 204 -14.73 -2.12 -11.89
N CYS A 205 -14.50 -1.05 -12.64
CA CYS A 205 -13.22 -0.87 -13.33
C CYS A 205 -12.03 -0.80 -12.37
N ASN A 206 -10.91 -1.42 -12.76
CA ASN A 206 -9.66 -1.46 -11.99
C ASN A 206 -8.64 -0.39 -12.40
N ALA A 207 -8.97 0.46 -13.37
CA ALA A 207 -8.03 1.48 -13.83
C ALA A 207 -7.74 2.48 -12.71
N VAL A 208 -6.48 2.53 -12.29
CA VAL A 208 -5.91 3.52 -11.37
C VAL A 208 -4.85 4.31 -12.13
N TRP A 209 -4.71 5.59 -11.84
CA TRP A 209 -3.75 6.46 -12.50
C TRP A 209 -3.03 7.38 -11.51
N SER A 210 -1.83 7.79 -11.91
CA SER A 210 -1.00 8.78 -11.21
C SER A 210 -1.42 10.21 -11.58
N SER A 211 -0.73 11.20 -11.00
CA SER A 211 -0.94 12.61 -11.36
C SER A 211 -0.79 12.85 -12.87
N ASP A 212 -1.46 13.89 -13.35
CA ASP A 212 -1.50 14.37 -14.73
C ASP A 212 -2.10 13.42 -15.76
N ALA A 213 -2.70 12.30 -15.33
CA ALA A 213 -3.48 11.45 -16.22
C ALA A 213 -4.81 12.12 -16.62
N ILE A 214 -5.29 11.78 -17.82
CA ILE A 214 -6.57 12.28 -18.33
C ILE A 214 -7.72 11.45 -17.76
N ALA A 215 -8.66 12.13 -17.11
CA ALA A 215 -9.90 11.55 -16.60
C ALA A 215 -11.12 12.36 -17.08
N TYR A 216 -12.30 11.73 -16.98
CA TYR A 216 -13.58 12.29 -17.39
C TYR A 216 -14.54 12.33 -16.21
N ARG A 217 -15.33 13.39 -16.11
CA ARG A 217 -16.43 13.49 -15.15
C ARG A 217 -17.71 13.87 -15.88
N CYS A 218 -18.71 13.01 -15.77
CA CYS A 218 -20.04 13.26 -16.31
C CYS A 218 -21.00 13.66 -15.18
N ASN A 219 -21.29 14.96 -15.07
CA ASN A 219 -22.17 15.52 -14.02
C ASN A 219 -23.60 14.98 -14.14
N THR A 220 -24.04 14.58 -15.34
CA THR A 220 -25.34 13.96 -15.56
C THR A 220 -25.44 12.56 -14.98
N CYS A 221 -24.38 11.75 -15.09
CA CYS A 221 -24.39 10.36 -14.61
C CYS A 221 -23.97 10.24 -13.13
N ALA A 222 -23.20 11.19 -12.61
CA ALA A 222 -22.67 11.14 -11.26
C ALA A 222 -23.76 11.35 -10.19
N TYR A 223 -23.63 10.65 -9.05
CA TYR A 223 -24.35 11.02 -7.83
C TYR A 223 -23.60 12.05 -6.99
N ASN A 224 -22.27 12.14 -7.15
CA ASN A 224 -21.41 13.06 -6.41
C ASN A 224 -20.34 13.68 -7.32
N PRO A 225 -19.76 14.84 -6.96
CA PRO A 225 -18.80 15.55 -7.80
C PRO A 225 -17.40 14.91 -7.82
N CYS A 226 -17.14 13.87 -7.01
CA CYS A 226 -15.85 13.19 -6.96
C CYS A 226 -15.72 12.08 -8.03
N MET A 227 -16.85 11.66 -8.62
CA MET A 227 -16.88 10.61 -9.62
C MET A 227 -15.95 10.89 -10.80
N SER A 228 -15.14 9.89 -11.17
CA SER A 228 -14.18 9.97 -12.27
C SER A 228 -14.16 8.68 -13.12
N LEU A 229 -14.07 8.84 -14.44
CA LEU A 229 -13.99 7.75 -15.41
C LEU A 229 -12.66 7.78 -16.15
N CYS A 230 -12.06 6.60 -16.37
CA CYS A 230 -10.95 6.47 -17.31
C CYS A 230 -11.42 6.68 -18.75
N ALA A 231 -10.49 7.02 -19.64
CA ALA A 231 -10.80 7.27 -21.05
C ALA A 231 -11.53 6.10 -21.73
N GLU A 232 -11.09 4.87 -21.47
CA GLU A 232 -11.69 3.68 -22.06
C GLU A 232 -13.14 3.45 -21.60
N CYS A 233 -13.43 3.66 -20.32
CA CYS A 233 -14.80 3.48 -19.81
C CYS A 233 -15.73 4.58 -20.30
N PHE A 234 -15.26 5.83 -20.34
CA PHE A 234 -16.04 6.95 -20.86
C PHE A 234 -16.37 6.76 -22.35
N GLN A 235 -15.40 6.34 -23.17
CA GLN A 235 -15.60 6.14 -24.60
C GLN A 235 -16.51 4.94 -24.93
N ASN A 236 -16.48 3.90 -24.10
CA ASN A 236 -17.30 2.69 -24.28
C ASN A 236 -18.66 2.74 -23.56
N SER A 237 -19.08 3.94 -23.14
CA SER A 237 -20.37 4.23 -22.51
C SER A 237 -21.12 5.29 -23.32
N ASN A 238 -22.43 5.38 -23.16
CA ASN A 238 -23.22 6.38 -23.87
C ASN A 238 -23.36 7.67 -23.04
N HIS A 239 -22.55 8.68 -23.38
CA HIS A 239 -22.61 10.03 -22.80
C HIS A 239 -23.16 11.08 -23.79
N GLN A 240 -23.89 10.67 -24.82
CA GLN A 240 -24.44 11.60 -25.81
C GLN A 240 -25.44 12.57 -25.17
N GLY A 241 -25.19 13.88 -25.34
CA GLY A 241 -26.05 14.93 -24.81
C GLY A 241 -25.93 15.17 -23.30
N HIS A 242 -24.97 14.52 -22.62
CA HIS A 242 -24.71 14.74 -21.21
C HIS A 242 -23.78 15.94 -20.98
N ASP A 243 -23.87 16.53 -19.78
CA ASP A 243 -22.87 17.47 -19.28
C ASP A 243 -21.67 16.71 -18.72
N PHE A 244 -20.51 16.88 -19.33
CA PHE A 244 -19.27 16.27 -18.89
C PHE A 244 -18.08 17.17 -19.14
N ASN A 245 -17.02 16.98 -18.34
CA ASN A 245 -15.73 17.60 -18.54
C ASN A 245 -14.62 16.55 -18.65
N ARG A 246 -13.52 16.96 -19.29
CA ARG A 246 -12.24 16.24 -19.33
C ARG A 246 -11.25 17.05 -18.52
N PHE A 247 -10.54 16.42 -17.61
CA PHE A 247 -9.58 17.08 -16.74
C PHE A 247 -8.29 16.28 -16.57
N PHE A 248 -7.23 16.98 -16.16
CA PHE A 248 -5.98 16.36 -15.74
C PHE A 248 -6.05 16.09 -14.23
N SER A 249 -5.81 14.85 -13.82
CA SER A 249 -5.89 14.45 -12.42
C SER A 249 -4.68 14.96 -11.65
N GLN A 250 -4.83 15.97 -10.81
CA GLN A 250 -3.71 16.53 -10.03
C GLN A 250 -3.11 15.54 -9.02
N ALA A 251 -3.93 14.59 -8.54
CA ALA A 251 -3.67 13.74 -7.38
C ALA A 251 -3.56 12.23 -7.70
N GLY A 252 -3.65 11.86 -8.97
CA GLY A 252 -4.06 10.50 -9.34
C GLY A 252 -5.57 10.27 -9.19
N GLY A 253 -6.02 9.05 -9.42
CA GLY A 253 -7.44 8.69 -9.35
C GLY A 253 -7.68 7.22 -9.69
N ALA A 254 -8.91 6.75 -9.46
CA ALA A 254 -9.37 5.44 -9.91
C ALA A 254 -10.72 5.57 -10.62
N CYS A 255 -11.01 4.62 -11.52
CA CYS A 255 -12.22 4.64 -12.33
C CYS A 255 -13.44 4.16 -11.53
N ASP A 256 -14.52 4.93 -11.59
CA ASP A 256 -15.80 4.63 -10.94
C ASP A 256 -16.78 3.85 -11.81
N CYS A 257 -16.38 3.46 -13.03
CA CYS A 257 -17.25 2.71 -13.92
C CYS A 257 -17.70 1.39 -13.26
N GLY A 258 -19.02 1.19 -13.17
CA GLY A 258 -19.63 0.02 -12.55
C GLY A 258 -19.82 0.10 -11.04
N ASN A 259 -19.40 1.19 -10.40
CA ASN A 259 -19.72 1.47 -9.00
C ASN A 259 -21.12 2.11 -8.88
N THR A 260 -22.09 1.31 -8.45
CA THR A 260 -23.51 1.70 -8.31
C THR A 260 -23.76 2.78 -7.28
N ASP A 261 -22.82 3.01 -6.37
CA ASP A 261 -23.00 3.95 -5.27
C ASP A 261 -22.65 5.39 -5.68
N VAL A 262 -21.87 5.58 -6.76
CA VAL A 262 -21.35 6.89 -7.17
C VAL A 262 -21.74 7.28 -8.60
N LEU A 263 -22.17 6.31 -9.39
CA LEU A 263 -22.46 6.47 -10.82
C LEU A 263 -23.73 5.71 -11.19
N ARG A 264 -24.64 6.40 -11.88
CA ARG A 264 -25.87 5.81 -12.45
C ARG A 264 -25.52 4.73 -13.48
N GLU A 265 -26.36 3.69 -13.59
CA GLU A 265 -26.17 2.61 -14.56
C GLU A 265 -26.06 3.10 -16.01
N SER A 266 -26.72 4.22 -16.36
CA SER A 266 -26.63 4.85 -17.68
C SER A 266 -25.22 5.38 -18.02
N GLY A 267 -24.35 5.53 -17.02
CA GLY A 267 -22.95 5.91 -17.19
C GLY A 267 -21.98 4.74 -17.28
N PHE A 268 -22.44 3.49 -17.09
CA PHE A 268 -21.57 2.32 -17.14
C PHE A 268 -21.22 1.93 -18.58
N CYS A 269 -19.98 1.53 -18.80
CA CYS A 269 -19.58 0.89 -20.05
C CYS A 269 -20.07 -0.56 -20.11
N ALA A 270 -20.08 -1.16 -21.30
CA ALA A 270 -20.57 -2.52 -21.50
C ALA A 270 -19.79 -3.62 -20.74
N ARG A 271 -18.59 -3.32 -20.22
CA ARG A 271 -17.75 -4.29 -19.49
C ARG A 271 -17.94 -4.26 -17.97
N HIS A 272 -18.54 -3.21 -17.41
CA HIS A 272 -18.64 -3.02 -15.97
C HIS A 272 -20.09 -2.78 -15.54
N GLY A 273 -20.39 -3.06 -14.28
CA GLY A 273 -21.72 -2.96 -13.71
C GLY A 273 -22.54 -4.26 -13.82
N PRO A 274 -23.79 -4.25 -13.33
CA PRO A 274 -24.62 -5.45 -13.17
C PRO A 274 -24.88 -6.24 -14.46
N ASN A 275 -24.88 -5.54 -15.60
CA ASN A 275 -25.18 -6.11 -16.92
C ASN A 275 -23.94 -6.63 -17.67
N ALA A 276 -22.76 -6.58 -17.06
CA ALA A 276 -21.52 -7.05 -17.68
C ALA A 276 -21.55 -8.58 -17.89
N LYS A 277 -21.08 -9.03 -19.05
CA LYS A 277 -20.99 -10.47 -19.37
C LYS A 277 -19.80 -11.09 -18.66
N ARG A 278 -20.07 -12.13 -17.86
CA ARG A 278 -19.03 -12.90 -17.17
C ARG A 278 -18.30 -13.82 -18.16
N PRO A 279 -16.96 -13.81 -18.19
CA PRO A 279 -16.19 -14.82 -18.89
C PRO A 279 -16.36 -16.19 -18.21
N PRO A 280 -16.02 -17.29 -18.89
CA PRO A 280 -15.94 -18.60 -18.24
C PRO A 280 -14.93 -18.57 -17.09
N ALA A 281 -15.13 -19.40 -16.07
CA ALA A 281 -14.15 -19.53 -14.99
C ALA A 281 -12.82 -20.07 -15.54
N PRO A 282 -11.67 -19.49 -15.14
CA PRO A 282 -10.36 -20.02 -15.53
C PRO A 282 -10.10 -21.38 -14.87
N SER A 283 -9.12 -22.11 -15.40
CA SER A 283 -8.60 -23.31 -14.72
C SER A 283 -8.02 -22.95 -13.35
N ALA A 284 -8.23 -23.79 -12.34
CA ALA A 284 -7.65 -23.59 -11.01
C ALA A 284 -6.10 -23.52 -11.03
N ASN A 285 -5.46 -24.09 -12.05
CA ASN A 285 -4.01 -24.13 -12.22
C ASN A 285 -3.49 -23.09 -13.21
N ILE A 286 -4.31 -22.08 -13.55
CA ILE A 286 -3.96 -21.07 -14.55
C ILE A 286 -2.75 -20.21 -14.14
N VAL A 287 -2.47 -20.07 -12.84
CA VAL A 287 -1.39 -19.25 -12.26
C VAL A 287 -0.67 -19.95 -11.09
N SER A 288 -0.65 -21.29 -11.07
CA SER A 288 -0.13 -22.09 -9.96
C SER A 288 1.31 -21.75 -9.57
N LEU A 289 2.23 -21.61 -10.53
CA LEU A 289 3.62 -21.24 -10.24
C LEU A 289 3.72 -19.82 -9.69
N ALA A 290 2.87 -18.89 -10.17
CA ALA A 290 2.82 -17.54 -9.64
C ALA A 290 2.36 -17.50 -8.18
N GLU A 291 1.43 -18.38 -7.77
CA GLU A 291 0.97 -18.48 -6.38
C GLU A 291 2.08 -18.88 -5.39
N PHE A 292 3.12 -19.58 -5.84
CA PHE A 292 4.32 -19.87 -5.03
C PHE A 292 5.31 -18.69 -5.01
N ILE A 293 5.36 -17.89 -6.08
CA ILE A 293 6.27 -16.75 -6.21
C ILE A 293 5.77 -15.52 -5.46
N ILE A 294 4.48 -15.19 -5.60
CA ILE A 294 3.87 -13.95 -5.08
C ILE A 294 4.09 -13.76 -3.57
N PRO A 295 3.85 -14.76 -2.70
CA PRO A 295 4.07 -14.59 -1.27
C PRO A 295 5.52 -14.21 -1.00
N LYS A 296 6.45 -14.81 -1.75
CA LYS A 296 7.87 -14.56 -1.59
C LYS A 296 8.27 -13.12 -1.96
N LEU A 297 7.59 -12.53 -2.93
CA LEU A 297 7.77 -11.12 -3.29
C LEU A 297 7.35 -10.19 -2.14
N PHE A 298 6.20 -10.45 -1.50
CA PHE A 298 5.74 -9.66 -0.35
C PHE A 298 6.65 -9.80 0.86
N VAL A 299 7.14 -11.02 1.13
CA VAL A 299 8.14 -11.23 2.19
C VAL A 299 9.38 -10.37 1.95
N ARG A 300 9.94 -10.43 0.74
CA ARG A 300 11.11 -9.60 0.37
C ARG A 300 10.81 -8.11 0.52
N LEU A 301 9.62 -7.68 0.11
CA LEU A 301 9.19 -6.28 0.22
C LEU A 301 9.17 -5.81 1.68
N PHE A 302 8.55 -6.57 2.58
CA PHE A 302 8.47 -6.20 4.00
C PHE A 302 9.82 -6.19 4.69
N LEU A 303 10.73 -7.08 4.28
CA LEU A 303 12.10 -7.08 4.80
C LEU A 303 12.90 -5.83 4.39
N TYR A 304 12.57 -5.13 3.29
CA TYR A 304 13.14 -3.80 3.00
C TYR A 304 12.69 -2.75 4.02
N PHE A 305 11.46 -2.88 4.54
CA PHE A 305 10.80 -1.85 5.32
C PHE A 305 10.97 -2.01 6.84
N ARG A 306 10.97 -3.25 7.34
CA ARG A 306 11.18 -3.56 8.76
C ARG A 306 12.48 -2.94 9.30
N GLY A 307 12.43 -2.45 10.53
CA GLY A 307 13.50 -1.68 11.16
C GLY A 307 13.52 -0.22 10.71
N TRP A 308 12.37 0.34 10.33
CA TRP A 308 12.25 1.74 9.91
C TRP A 308 12.67 2.68 11.04
N SER A 309 12.14 2.47 12.26
CA SER A 309 12.33 3.35 13.42
C SER A 309 13.79 3.39 13.81
N ARG A 310 14.38 2.21 14.00
CA ARG A 310 15.79 2.08 14.33
C ARG A 310 16.70 2.74 13.31
N ARG A 311 16.47 2.50 12.01
CA ARG A 311 17.29 3.11 10.94
C ARG A 311 17.12 4.63 10.86
N TYR A 312 15.91 5.13 11.15
CA TYR A 312 15.65 6.57 11.21
C TYR A 312 16.38 7.22 12.40
N ASP A 313 16.32 6.59 13.58
CA ASP A 313 16.99 7.07 14.79
C ASP A 313 18.52 7.06 14.63
N GLU A 314 19.07 5.98 14.04
CA GLU A 314 20.50 5.87 13.69
C GLU A 314 20.92 7.00 12.71
N LEU A 315 20.08 7.33 11.72
CA LEU A 315 20.35 8.42 10.78
C LEU A 315 20.34 9.80 11.48
N ILE A 316 19.41 10.03 12.40
CA ILE A 316 19.37 11.25 13.21
C ILE A 316 20.66 11.36 14.04
N GLU A 317 21.05 10.27 14.70
CA GLU A 317 22.26 10.24 15.54
C GLU A 317 23.53 10.48 14.72
N GLN A 318 23.63 9.91 13.52
CA GLN A 318 24.74 10.14 12.61
C GLN A 318 24.84 11.61 12.15
N LYS A 319 23.69 12.27 11.97
CA LYS A 319 23.64 13.64 11.43
C LYS A 319 23.72 14.75 12.48
N LYS A 320 23.73 14.46 13.79
CA LYS A 320 23.91 15.39 14.94
C LYS A 320 23.50 16.85 14.67
N GLN A 321 24.40 17.64 14.08
CA GLN A 321 24.25 19.08 13.81
C GLN A 321 23.30 19.44 12.65
N ARG A 322 22.95 18.49 11.76
CA ARG A 322 22.00 18.63 10.66
C ARG A 322 20.77 17.72 10.82
N ALA A 323 20.45 17.33 12.05
CA ALA A 323 19.28 16.49 12.32
C ALA A 323 17.97 17.14 11.84
N SER A 324 17.89 18.48 11.82
CA SER A 324 16.76 19.25 11.29
C SER A 324 16.51 19.04 9.79
N ASP A 325 17.52 18.63 9.03
CA ASP A 325 17.41 18.39 7.59
C ASP A 325 16.92 16.96 7.28
N VAL A 326 16.79 16.12 8.30
CA VAL A 326 16.34 14.72 8.18
C VAL A 326 14.86 14.65 8.52
N ASN A 327 14.04 14.51 7.50
CA ASN A 327 12.61 14.40 7.68
C ASN A 327 12.13 12.96 7.38
N LYS A 328 10.96 12.60 7.93
CA LYS A 328 10.44 11.23 7.84
C LYS A 328 10.01 10.88 6.40
N GLU A 329 9.54 11.87 5.63
CA GLU A 329 9.09 11.68 4.25
C GLU A 329 10.26 11.32 3.33
N ASN A 330 11.33 12.11 3.33
CA ASN A 330 12.51 11.84 2.52
C ASN A 330 13.12 10.50 2.90
N PHE A 331 13.23 10.19 4.19
CA PHE A 331 13.74 8.90 4.65
C PHE A 331 12.90 7.73 4.11
N SER A 332 11.58 7.84 4.19
CA SER A 332 10.66 6.82 3.66
C SER A 332 10.77 6.69 2.14
N SER A 333 10.91 7.81 1.43
CA SER A 333 11.14 7.84 -0.01
C SER A 333 12.45 7.15 -0.42
N HIS A 334 13.52 7.23 0.39
CA HIS A 334 14.76 6.49 0.14
C HIS A 334 14.57 4.97 0.30
N LEU A 335 13.81 4.51 1.29
CA LEU A 335 13.50 3.08 1.45
C LEU A 335 12.65 2.55 0.29
N ILE A 336 11.68 3.34 -0.17
CA ILE A 336 10.88 3.01 -1.35
C ILE A 336 11.75 2.94 -2.60
N ALA A 337 12.70 3.86 -2.78
CA ALA A 337 13.62 3.83 -3.90
C ALA A 337 14.49 2.55 -3.92
N GLN A 338 14.81 1.95 -2.76
CA GLN A 338 15.53 0.67 -2.71
C GLN A 338 14.66 -0.51 -3.16
N ALA A 339 13.35 -0.44 -2.96
CA ALA A 339 12.39 -1.46 -3.33
C ALA A 339 11.66 -1.20 -4.67
N HIS A 340 11.97 -0.11 -5.38
CA HIS A 340 11.16 0.36 -6.51
C HIS A 340 10.95 -0.70 -7.61
N LEU A 341 12.01 -1.39 -8.04
CA LEU A 341 11.91 -2.44 -9.08
C LEU A 341 11.02 -3.61 -8.65
N LEU A 342 11.01 -3.94 -7.34
CA LEU A 342 10.16 -4.99 -6.79
C LEU A 342 8.70 -4.54 -6.78
N ILE A 343 8.41 -3.31 -6.34
CA ILE A 343 7.05 -2.75 -6.30
C ILE A 343 6.49 -2.61 -7.72
N GLU A 344 7.29 -2.13 -8.68
CA GLU A 344 6.92 -2.03 -10.09
C GLU A 344 6.60 -3.41 -10.68
N PHE A 345 7.42 -4.42 -10.36
CA PHE A 345 7.14 -5.78 -10.81
C PHE A 345 5.82 -6.31 -10.22
N MET A 346 5.56 -6.09 -8.93
CA MET A 346 4.31 -6.50 -8.29
C MET A 346 3.09 -5.78 -8.88
N GLN A 347 3.21 -4.49 -9.24
CA GLN A 347 2.18 -3.78 -9.99
C GLN A 347 1.96 -4.42 -11.36
N GLU A 348 3.04 -4.76 -12.09
CA GLU A 348 2.94 -5.44 -13.37
C GLU A 348 2.19 -6.78 -13.27
N LEU A 349 2.37 -7.54 -12.17
CA LEU A 349 1.62 -8.77 -11.93
C LEU A 349 0.12 -8.51 -11.83
N VAL A 350 -0.28 -7.50 -11.06
CA VAL A 350 -1.69 -7.13 -10.92
C VAL A 350 -2.28 -6.66 -12.26
N ASP A 351 -1.49 -5.97 -13.07
CA ASP A 351 -1.89 -5.46 -14.38
C ASP A 351 -1.96 -6.56 -15.48
N CYS A 352 -1.48 -7.77 -15.19
CA CYS A 352 -1.51 -8.87 -16.17
C CYS A 352 -2.94 -9.38 -16.45
N GLY A 353 -3.87 -9.27 -15.50
CA GLY A 353 -5.28 -9.59 -15.70
C GLY A 353 -5.94 -10.23 -14.47
N GLY A 354 -7.23 -10.58 -14.61
CA GLY A 354 -8.08 -11.07 -13.52
C GLY A 354 -7.47 -12.20 -12.68
N PRO A 355 -7.11 -13.36 -13.28
CA PRO A 355 -6.71 -14.53 -12.51
C PRO A 355 -5.49 -14.31 -11.60
N ILE A 356 -4.48 -13.61 -12.10
CA ILE A 356 -3.27 -13.31 -11.31
C ILE A 356 -3.51 -12.21 -10.29
N ARG A 357 -4.33 -11.20 -10.61
CA ARG A 357 -4.75 -10.17 -9.65
C ARG A 357 -5.54 -10.78 -8.48
N ASP A 358 -6.46 -11.69 -8.78
CA ASP A 358 -7.25 -12.40 -7.77
C ASP A 358 -6.32 -13.28 -6.92
N ALA A 359 -5.36 -13.98 -7.52
CA ALA A 359 -4.35 -14.73 -6.77
C ALA A 359 -3.52 -13.84 -5.83
N VAL A 360 -3.09 -12.65 -6.28
CA VAL A 360 -2.39 -11.69 -5.40
C VAL A 360 -3.28 -11.27 -4.23
N ALA A 361 -4.55 -10.94 -4.49
CA ALA A 361 -5.51 -10.53 -3.46
C ALA A 361 -5.77 -11.65 -2.45
N ASP A 362 -5.98 -12.88 -2.91
CA ASP A 362 -6.24 -14.05 -2.07
C ASP A 362 -5.03 -14.41 -1.20
N ILE A 363 -3.82 -14.33 -1.75
CA ILE A 363 -2.57 -14.54 -1.02
C ILE A 363 -2.41 -13.48 0.07
N LEU A 364 -2.68 -12.21 -0.24
CA LEU A 364 -2.60 -11.12 0.72
C LEU A 364 -3.57 -11.30 1.90
N LEU A 365 -4.74 -11.90 1.66
CA LEU A 365 -5.79 -12.16 2.65
C LEU A 365 -5.60 -13.48 3.41
N ASN A 366 -4.66 -14.33 3.01
CA ASN A 366 -4.55 -15.67 3.60
C ASN A 366 -3.91 -15.62 5.00
N GLU A 367 -4.77 -15.68 6.02
CA GLU A 367 -4.38 -15.69 7.44
C GLU A 367 -3.52 -16.90 7.81
N SER A 368 -3.84 -18.08 7.27
CA SER A 368 -3.09 -19.30 7.57
C SER A 368 -1.65 -19.23 7.05
N LEU A 369 -1.48 -18.67 5.85
CA LEU A 369 -0.19 -18.35 5.26
C LEU A 369 0.57 -17.39 6.18
N TYR A 370 -0.01 -16.25 6.54
CA TYR A 370 0.70 -15.26 7.35
C TYR A 370 1.09 -15.83 8.71
N ALA A 371 0.21 -16.60 9.34
CA ALA A 371 0.51 -17.31 10.57
C ALA A 371 1.67 -18.30 10.40
N ASP A 372 1.70 -19.07 9.31
CA ASP A 372 2.77 -20.03 9.03
C ASP A 372 4.11 -19.34 8.71
N LEU A 373 4.11 -18.20 8.01
CA LEU A 373 5.30 -17.35 7.81
C LEU A 373 5.89 -16.79 9.12
N ASN A 374 5.10 -16.79 10.19
CA ASN A 374 5.47 -16.30 11.52
C ASN A 374 5.61 -17.41 12.58
N LYS A 375 5.47 -18.70 12.20
CA LYS A 375 5.64 -19.86 13.10
C LYS A 375 7.03 -20.47 12.94
N ARG A 376 7.74 -20.66 14.06
CA ARG A 376 8.92 -21.53 14.15
C ARG A 376 8.97 -22.22 15.51
N SER A 377 9.40 -23.47 15.55
CA SER A 377 9.48 -24.29 16.78
C SER A 377 10.90 -24.34 17.33
N ALA A 378 11.07 -24.30 18.66
CA ALA A 378 12.38 -24.36 19.32
C ALA A 378 13.20 -25.64 19.00
N SER A 379 12.56 -26.69 18.48
CA SER A 379 13.22 -27.90 17.97
C SER A 379 13.95 -27.70 16.64
N GLU A 380 13.52 -26.73 15.81
CA GLU A 380 14.16 -26.39 14.54
C GLU A 380 15.45 -25.59 14.72
N ASP A 381 15.64 -24.98 15.89
CA ASP A 381 16.87 -24.28 16.29
C ASP A 381 17.99 -25.26 16.70
N LEU A 382 17.64 -26.49 17.09
CA LEU A 382 18.59 -27.53 17.50
C LEU A 382 19.15 -28.35 16.32
N GLU A 383 18.50 -28.30 15.15
CA GLU A 383 18.95 -28.94 13.91
C GLU A 383 19.91 -28.03 13.10
N GLU A 384 20.76 -27.31 13.81
CA GLU A 384 21.69 -26.27 13.33
C GLU A 384 22.86 -26.81 12.44
N THR A 385 22.65 -27.92 11.74
CA THR A 385 23.61 -28.46 10.75
C THR A 385 23.16 -28.30 9.29
N SER A 386 21.95 -27.80 9.03
CA SER A 386 21.51 -27.44 7.68
C SER A 386 21.91 -26.00 7.33
N ARG A 387 22.92 -25.83 6.47
CA ARG A 387 23.41 -24.55 5.91
C ARG A 387 22.41 -23.80 4.99
N HIS A 388 21.10 -24.01 5.13
CA HIS A 388 20.09 -23.40 4.27
C HIS A 388 19.45 -22.18 4.93
N VAL A 389 19.51 -21.03 4.27
CA VAL A 389 18.93 -19.77 4.75
C VAL A 389 17.40 -19.86 4.78
N ASP A 390 16.79 -19.27 5.81
CA ASP A 390 15.35 -19.33 6.04
C ASP A 390 14.64 -18.13 5.39
N PHE A 391 13.63 -18.44 4.58
CA PHE A 391 12.80 -17.50 3.82
C PHE A 391 11.67 -16.88 4.67
N SER A 392 11.35 -17.42 5.85
CA SER A 392 10.22 -16.96 6.65
C SER A 392 10.28 -15.44 6.93
N LEU A 393 9.14 -14.80 7.25
CA LEU A 393 9.07 -13.42 7.76
C LEU A 393 9.67 -13.31 9.18
N ASP A 394 10.68 -14.13 9.47
CA ASP A 394 11.11 -14.72 10.73
C ASP A 394 11.23 -13.76 11.93
N TRP A 395 11.31 -14.36 13.13
CA TRP A 395 11.56 -13.74 14.44
C TRP A 395 12.68 -12.69 14.43
N ARG A 396 13.69 -12.85 13.57
CA ARG A 396 14.84 -11.93 13.42
C ARG A 396 14.40 -10.50 13.13
N SER A 397 13.35 -10.35 12.33
CA SER A 397 12.80 -9.04 11.97
C SER A 397 11.47 -8.74 12.66
N ARG A 398 10.85 -9.73 13.33
CA ARG A 398 9.63 -9.51 14.12
C ARG A 398 9.83 -8.49 15.23
N GLY A 399 10.96 -8.56 15.94
CA GLY A 399 11.31 -7.53 16.94
C GLY A 399 11.40 -6.13 16.31
N LEU A 400 11.95 -6.02 15.10
CA LEU A 400 12.02 -4.76 14.37
C LEU A 400 10.63 -4.25 13.97
N LEU A 401 9.74 -5.14 13.50
CA LEU A 401 8.35 -4.79 13.20
C LEU A 401 7.60 -4.34 14.46
N ASP A 402 7.79 -5.02 15.60
CA ASP A 402 7.17 -4.65 16.87
C ASP A 402 7.65 -3.26 17.35
N GLU A 403 8.93 -2.94 17.17
CA GLU A 403 9.48 -1.60 17.40
C GLU A 403 8.83 -0.56 16.47
N ASP A 404 8.71 -0.89 15.18
CA ASP A 404 8.09 -0.01 14.18
C ASP A 404 6.61 0.27 14.49
N VAL A 405 5.86 -0.75 14.91
CA VAL A 405 4.45 -0.60 15.34
C VAL A 405 4.35 0.27 16.59
N LYS A 406 5.18 0.02 17.61
CA LYS A 406 5.19 0.81 18.85
C LYS A 406 5.60 2.26 18.63
N SER A 407 6.42 2.53 17.62
CA SER A 407 6.83 3.89 17.26
C SER A 407 5.71 4.73 16.61
N LEU A 408 4.62 4.09 16.18
CA LEU A 408 3.47 4.76 15.58
C LEU A 408 2.40 5.02 16.66
N SER A 409 2.03 6.28 16.86
CA SER A 409 1.04 6.68 17.85
C SER A 409 -0.26 7.16 17.20
N ALA A 410 -1.38 6.96 17.92
CA ALA A 410 -2.64 7.61 17.59
C ALA A 410 -2.64 9.07 18.08
N VAL A 411 -3.33 9.95 17.36
CA VAL A 411 -3.48 11.36 17.76
C VAL A 411 -4.19 11.49 19.11
N CYS A 412 -3.82 12.51 19.88
CA CYS A 412 -4.40 12.77 21.19
C CYS A 412 -5.93 12.87 21.15
N GLY A 413 -6.61 12.16 22.05
CA GLY A 413 -8.08 12.15 22.15
C GLY A 413 -8.78 11.14 21.25
N ALA A 414 -8.05 10.44 20.37
CA ALA A 414 -8.57 9.29 19.64
C ALA A 414 -8.49 7.99 20.47
N PRO A 415 -9.32 6.96 20.16
CA PRO A 415 -9.21 5.65 20.78
C PRO A 415 -7.78 5.08 20.67
N PRO A 416 -7.31 4.34 21.68
CA PRO A 416 -5.97 3.74 21.65
C PRO A 416 -5.88 2.72 20.50
N MET A 417 -4.71 2.68 19.87
CA MET A 417 -4.41 1.71 18.83
C MET A 417 -4.30 0.32 19.46
N ASN A 418 -5.20 -0.60 19.10
CA ASN A 418 -5.02 -2.02 19.34
C ASN A 418 -4.79 -2.70 17.99
N TYR A 419 -3.55 -3.11 17.75
CA TYR A 419 -3.08 -3.44 16.41
C TYR A 419 -2.43 -4.82 16.37
N SER A 420 -2.94 -5.68 15.50
CA SER A 420 -2.40 -6.99 15.16
C SER A 420 -2.42 -7.19 13.65
N PHE A 421 -1.50 -8.03 13.17
CA PHE A 421 -1.46 -8.48 11.79
C PHE A 421 -2.03 -9.89 11.71
N ASP A 422 -3.10 -10.05 10.94
CA ASP A 422 -3.75 -11.34 10.73
C ASP A 422 -3.34 -11.91 9.36
N CYS A 423 -3.04 -11.05 8.39
CA CYS A 423 -2.62 -11.42 7.04
C CYS A 423 -1.55 -10.48 6.46
N LEU A 424 -0.98 -10.82 5.29
CA LEU A 424 0.02 -9.99 4.61
C LEU A 424 -0.54 -8.62 4.21
N LEU A 425 -1.85 -8.52 3.92
CA LEU A 425 -2.50 -7.25 3.61
C LEU A 425 -2.41 -6.25 4.77
N ASP A 426 -2.51 -6.73 6.01
CA ASP A 426 -2.40 -5.86 7.18
C ASP A 426 -1.02 -5.21 7.25
N GLU A 427 0.02 -5.98 6.98
CA GLU A 427 1.40 -5.50 6.95
C GLU A 427 1.64 -4.56 5.77
N LEU A 428 1.06 -4.83 4.61
CA LEU A 428 1.12 -3.94 3.45
C LEU A 428 0.47 -2.57 3.74
N VAL A 429 -0.71 -2.56 4.36
CA VAL A 429 -1.43 -1.31 4.73
C VAL A 429 -0.65 -0.53 5.80
N PHE A 430 -0.10 -1.22 6.79
CA PHE A 430 0.78 -0.60 7.78
C PHE A 430 1.96 0.10 7.13
N TRP A 431 2.66 -0.58 6.22
CA TRP A 431 3.82 0.01 5.53
C TRP A 431 3.42 1.17 4.61
N MET A 432 2.29 1.08 3.92
CA MET A 432 1.75 2.20 3.13
C MET A 432 1.56 3.46 4.00
N ILE A 433 1.04 3.31 5.22
CA ILE A 433 0.82 4.42 6.16
C ILE A 433 2.15 4.86 6.78
N ARG A 434 2.95 3.93 7.31
CA ARG A 434 4.20 4.20 8.04
C ARG A 434 5.25 4.89 7.17
N LEU A 435 5.26 4.59 5.87
CA LEU A 435 6.13 5.21 4.86
C LEU A 435 5.52 6.47 4.24
N ILE A 436 4.46 7.03 4.84
CA ILE A 436 3.87 8.33 4.50
C ILE A 436 3.27 8.31 3.07
N PHE A 437 2.49 7.26 2.80
CA PHE A 437 1.68 7.09 1.60
C PHE A 437 2.48 7.16 0.29
N PRO A 438 3.46 6.27 0.05
CA PRO A 438 4.17 6.25 -1.23
C PRO A 438 3.20 5.94 -2.39
N GLN A 439 3.25 6.73 -3.46
CA GLN A 439 2.29 6.62 -4.57
C GLN A 439 2.28 5.22 -5.21
N CYS A 440 3.44 4.58 -5.36
CA CYS A 440 3.54 3.24 -5.93
C CYS A 440 2.84 2.17 -5.07
N MET A 441 2.89 2.30 -3.74
CA MET A 441 2.16 1.41 -2.82
C MET A 441 0.66 1.65 -2.88
N ILE A 442 0.25 2.92 -2.99
CA ILE A 442 -1.17 3.29 -3.17
C ILE A 442 -1.71 2.68 -4.45
N ASN A 443 -1.01 2.85 -5.57
CA ASN A 443 -1.41 2.30 -6.86
C ASN A 443 -1.58 0.77 -6.78
N LEU A 444 -0.61 0.07 -6.19
CA LEU A 444 -0.68 -1.37 -5.98
C LEU A 444 -1.92 -1.74 -5.16
N CYS A 445 -2.14 -1.08 -4.02
CA CYS A 445 -3.27 -1.37 -3.16
C CYS A 445 -4.63 -1.09 -3.82
N LEU A 446 -4.75 0.03 -4.56
CA LEU A 446 -6.01 0.46 -5.18
C LEU A 446 -6.35 -0.37 -6.44
N SER A 447 -5.35 -0.91 -7.13
CA SER A 447 -5.56 -1.71 -8.36
C SER A 447 -6.29 -3.04 -8.11
N MET A 448 -6.43 -3.46 -6.85
CA MET A 448 -7.10 -4.69 -6.43
C MET A 448 -8.52 -4.46 -5.84
N LEU A 449 -9.05 -3.22 -5.82
CA LEU A 449 -10.35 -2.92 -5.19
C LEU A 449 -11.57 -3.55 -5.87
N SER A 450 -11.42 -4.12 -7.07
CA SER A 450 -12.46 -4.98 -7.66
C SER A 450 -12.72 -6.25 -6.88
N HIS A 451 -11.69 -6.78 -6.22
CA HIS A 451 -11.80 -7.99 -5.44
C HIS A 451 -12.52 -7.68 -4.13
N ALA A 452 -13.77 -8.15 -3.99
CA ALA A 452 -14.68 -7.69 -2.94
C ALA A 452 -14.17 -7.94 -1.51
N HIS A 453 -13.68 -9.15 -1.23
CA HIS A 453 -13.10 -9.49 0.07
C HIS A 453 -11.86 -8.64 0.39
N TYR A 454 -11.02 -8.38 -0.61
CA TYR A 454 -9.83 -7.55 -0.46
C TYR A 454 -10.20 -6.10 -0.17
N ARG A 455 -11.13 -5.53 -0.94
CA ARG A 455 -11.59 -4.14 -0.76
C ARG A 455 -12.14 -3.93 0.65
N ASP A 456 -12.99 -4.84 1.11
CA ASP A 456 -13.63 -4.72 2.42
C ASP A 456 -12.59 -4.80 3.55
N TRP A 457 -11.62 -5.72 3.43
CA TRP A 457 -10.52 -5.87 4.39
C TRP A 457 -9.56 -4.67 4.38
N PHE A 458 -9.15 -4.23 3.19
CA PHE A 458 -8.29 -3.06 2.99
C PHE A 458 -8.92 -1.81 3.61
N ALA A 459 -10.22 -1.58 3.34
CA ALA A 459 -10.96 -0.46 3.90
C ALA A 459 -11.02 -0.49 5.42
N ARG A 460 -11.37 -1.65 6.00
CA ARG A 460 -11.38 -1.87 7.45
C ARG A 460 -10.01 -1.57 8.06
N ARG A 461 -8.94 -2.11 7.46
CA ARG A 461 -7.59 -1.95 7.99
C ARG A 461 -7.08 -0.52 7.86
N PHE A 462 -7.28 0.14 6.72
CA PHE A 462 -6.90 1.54 6.52
C PHE A 462 -7.56 2.46 7.56
N PHE A 463 -8.87 2.36 7.75
CA PHE A 463 -9.59 3.21 8.71
C PHE A 463 -9.33 2.86 10.18
N SER A 464 -8.96 1.61 10.48
CA SER A 464 -8.53 1.24 11.85
C SER A 464 -7.27 1.98 12.31
N LEU A 465 -6.44 2.43 11.36
CA LEU A 465 -5.21 3.20 11.59
C LEU A 465 -5.39 4.70 11.37
N TYR A 466 -6.62 5.18 11.17
CA TYR A 466 -6.88 6.58 10.78
C TYR A 466 -6.46 7.61 11.84
N ALA A 467 -6.50 7.23 13.12
CA ALA A 467 -5.97 8.06 14.20
C ALA A 467 -4.44 8.26 14.11
N CYS A 468 -3.72 7.31 13.52
CA CYS A 468 -2.29 7.43 13.25
C CYS A 468 -2.01 8.26 12.01
N VAL A 469 -2.89 8.19 11.00
CA VAL A 469 -2.86 9.11 9.86
C VAL A 469 -2.97 10.55 10.35
N ALA A 470 -3.88 10.82 11.29
CA ALA A 470 -4.00 12.13 11.93
C ALA A 470 -2.70 12.59 12.61
N GLU A 471 -2.05 11.72 13.38
CA GLU A 471 -0.78 12.05 14.05
C GLU A 471 0.35 12.28 13.04
N ILE A 472 0.41 11.50 11.96
CA ILE A 472 1.36 11.75 10.84
C ILE A 472 1.12 13.14 10.25
N MET A 473 -0.12 13.54 10.02
CA MET A 473 -0.43 14.88 9.51
C MET A 473 -0.06 16.00 10.48
N VAL A 474 -0.13 15.75 11.80
CA VAL A 474 0.35 16.65 12.86
C VAL A 474 1.88 16.78 12.82
N ASP A 475 2.59 15.66 12.72
CA ASP A 475 4.05 15.63 12.63
C ASP A 475 4.55 16.35 11.38
N LEU A 476 3.97 16.06 10.20
CA LEU A 476 4.32 16.74 8.95
C LEU A 476 4.06 18.25 9.04
N ALA A 477 2.98 18.68 9.69
CA ALA A 477 2.73 20.11 9.88
C ALA A 477 3.83 20.80 10.70
N LYS A 478 4.45 20.08 11.65
CA LYS A 478 5.56 20.62 12.45
C LYS A 478 6.88 20.63 11.69
N SER A 479 7.18 19.60 10.90
CA SER A 479 8.52 19.39 10.31
C SER A 479 8.64 19.72 8.81
N GLU A 480 7.55 19.78 8.04
CA GLU A 480 7.60 19.87 6.58
C GLU A 480 7.11 21.21 6.02
N GLY A 481 7.47 21.45 4.76
CA GLY A 481 6.91 22.55 3.94
C GLY A 481 5.51 22.25 3.41
N ASN A 482 4.78 23.30 3.02
CA ASN A 482 3.39 23.22 2.56
C ASN A 482 3.20 22.30 1.33
N ALA A 483 4.18 22.25 0.42
CA ALA A 483 4.11 21.39 -0.76
C ALA A 483 4.04 19.90 -0.41
N THR A 484 4.89 19.45 0.53
CA THR A 484 4.89 18.06 1.02
C THR A 484 3.59 17.73 1.74
N ILE A 485 3.12 18.64 2.61
CA ILE A 485 1.85 18.48 3.33
C ILE A 485 0.69 18.32 2.35
N TYR A 486 0.62 19.18 1.33
CA TYR A 486 -0.41 19.10 0.30
C TYR A 486 -0.34 17.79 -0.48
N ALA A 487 0.85 17.38 -0.92
CA ALA A 487 1.06 16.13 -1.65
C ALA A 487 0.61 14.91 -0.83
N VAL A 488 1.02 14.82 0.45
CA VAL A 488 0.61 13.72 1.34
C VAL A 488 -0.90 13.77 1.60
N SER A 489 -1.45 14.94 1.90
CA SER A 489 -2.89 15.15 2.09
C SER A 489 -3.70 14.62 0.91
N SER A 490 -3.28 14.99 -0.29
CA SER A 490 -3.91 14.56 -1.53
C SER A 490 -3.86 13.04 -1.73
N ARG A 491 -2.74 12.39 -1.37
CA ARG A 491 -2.59 10.93 -1.44
C ARG A 491 -3.49 10.19 -0.46
N VAL A 492 -3.67 10.73 0.75
CA VAL A 492 -4.60 10.16 1.75
C VAL A 492 -6.04 10.25 1.26
N ILE A 493 -6.46 11.43 0.77
CA ILE A 493 -7.80 11.62 0.20
C ILE A 493 -8.06 10.67 -0.96
N HIS A 494 -7.06 10.45 -1.81
CA HIS A 494 -7.19 9.54 -2.94
C HIS A 494 -7.53 8.11 -2.47
N ILE A 495 -7.01 7.65 -1.33
CA ILE A 495 -7.39 6.36 -0.76
C ILE A 495 -8.80 6.43 -0.15
N SER A 496 -9.04 7.41 0.72
CA SER A 496 -10.27 7.48 1.51
C SER A 496 -11.51 7.68 0.64
N VAL A 497 -11.44 8.50 -0.41
CA VAL A 497 -12.59 8.79 -1.30
C VAL A 497 -13.05 7.55 -2.06
N GLN A 498 -12.15 6.59 -2.35
CA GLN A 498 -12.50 5.33 -3.01
C GLN A 498 -13.38 4.44 -2.13
N ILE A 499 -13.37 4.69 -0.83
CA ILE A 499 -14.10 3.91 0.17
C ILE A 499 -15.31 4.72 0.67
N LEU A 500 -15.08 5.96 1.11
CA LEU A 500 -16.10 6.82 1.73
C LEU A 500 -17.18 7.31 0.77
N SER A 501 -16.96 7.19 -0.55
CA SER A 501 -17.98 7.53 -1.54
C SER A 501 -19.15 6.54 -1.59
N SER A 502 -18.99 5.34 -0.99
CA SER A 502 -20.05 4.33 -0.87
C SER A 502 -20.72 4.37 0.50
N GLU A 503 -22.02 4.69 0.53
CA GLU A 503 -22.80 4.66 1.77
C GLU A 503 -22.82 3.25 2.38
N ALA A 504 -22.98 2.21 1.56
CA ALA A 504 -23.01 0.82 2.00
C ALA A 504 -21.69 0.41 2.67
N MET A 505 -20.55 0.82 2.10
CA MET A 505 -19.24 0.60 2.70
C MET A 505 -19.07 1.38 4.00
N CYS A 506 -19.46 2.66 4.04
CA CYS A 506 -19.45 3.46 5.26
C CYS A 506 -20.27 2.83 6.38
N LEU A 507 -21.47 2.31 6.08
CA LEU A 507 -22.33 1.62 7.04
C LEU A 507 -21.66 0.36 7.59
N LYS A 508 -21.10 -0.46 6.69
CA LYS A 508 -20.38 -1.69 7.06
C LYS A 508 -19.20 -1.39 7.99
N LEU A 509 -18.37 -0.42 7.63
CA LEU A 509 -17.22 0.00 8.46
C LEU A 509 -17.66 0.62 9.79
N ASP A 510 -18.77 1.37 9.81
CA ASP A 510 -19.32 1.91 11.05
C ASP A 510 -19.77 0.79 12.00
N ASP A 511 -20.40 -0.26 11.47
CA ASP A 511 -20.83 -1.43 12.24
C ASP A 511 -19.62 -2.27 12.74
N GLU A 512 -18.57 -2.40 11.93
CA GLU A 512 -17.41 -3.25 12.24
C GLU A 512 -16.36 -2.57 13.15
N ILE A 513 -16.06 -1.29 12.92
CA ILE A 513 -14.95 -0.58 13.58
C ILE A 513 -15.34 0.78 14.17
N GLY A 514 -16.63 1.16 14.13
CA GLY A 514 -17.06 2.47 14.62
C GLY A 514 -16.47 3.62 13.81
N LEU A 515 -16.46 3.48 12.47
CA LEU A 515 -15.90 4.44 11.51
C LEU A 515 -16.19 5.91 11.87
N LYS A 516 -17.43 6.25 12.23
CA LYS A 516 -17.81 7.63 12.56
C LYS A 516 -17.04 8.20 13.76
N GLN A 517 -16.82 7.38 14.79
CA GLN A 517 -16.07 7.74 15.98
C GLN A 517 -14.61 7.93 15.67
N LEU A 518 -14.03 7.00 14.90
CA LEU A 518 -12.63 7.08 14.48
C LEU A 518 -12.35 8.35 13.68
N LEU A 519 -13.18 8.68 12.68
CA LEU A 519 -12.97 9.91 11.90
C LEU A 519 -13.13 11.17 12.77
N ILE A 520 -14.20 11.26 13.59
CA ILE A 520 -14.44 12.47 14.37
C ILE A 520 -13.38 12.68 15.46
N SER A 521 -12.98 11.63 16.16
CA SER A 521 -11.97 11.74 17.22
C SER A 521 -10.59 12.06 16.63
N SER A 522 -10.26 11.48 15.47
CA SER A 522 -9.02 11.76 14.75
C SER A 522 -8.96 13.21 14.26
N THR A 523 -10.07 13.70 13.68
CA THR A 523 -10.21 15.09 13.21
C THR A 523 -10.09 16.06 14.38
N ARG A 524 -10.80 15.79 15.49
CA ARG A 524 -10.72 16.60 16.71
C ARG A 524 -9.31 16.63 17.27
N GLY A 525 -8.63 15.49 17.37
CA GLY A 525 -7.28 15.40 17.91
C GLY A 525 -6.29 16.26 17.12
N LEU A 526 -6.35 16.18 15.79
CA LEU A 526 -5.52 17.00 14.90
C LEU A 526 -5.82 18.49 15.05
N LEU A 527 -7.10 18.88 15.07
CA LEU A 527 -7.51 20.28 15.22
C LEU A 527 -7.20 20.85 16.61
N SER A 528 -7.09 19.99 17.63
CA SER A 528 -6.83 20.39 19.02
C SER A 528 -5.34 20.56 19.34
N VAL A 529 -4.46 20.54 18.35
CA VAL A 529 -3.02 20.77 18.57
C VAL A 529 -2.78 22.23 18.97
N GLY A 530 -2.09 22.46 20.10
CA GLY A 530 -1.71 23.82 20.50
C GLY A 530 -2.89 24.73 20.87
N LEU A 531 -3.95 24.17 21.46
CA LEU A 531 -5.03 24.98 22.05
C LEU A 531 -4.47 26.06 22.97
N GLN A 532 -5.11 27.23 22.96
CA GLN A 532 -4.76 28.35 23.83
C GLN A 532 -5.93 28.68 24.75
N LYS A 533 -5.61 29.16 25.96
CA LYS A 533 -6.62 29.73 26.84
C LYS A 533 -7.03 31.09 26.28
N SER A 534 -8.30 31.23 25.94
CA SER A 534 -8.91 32.53 25.67
C SER A 534 -9.44 33.12 26.96
N TYR A 535 -9.15 34.41 27.15
CA TYR A 535 -9.71 35.26 28.20
C TYR A 535 -10.49 36.45 27.61
N VAL A 536 -10.46 36.62 26.28
CA VAL A 536 -10.65 37.91 25.59
C VAL A 536 -11.95 37.96 24.78
N THR A 537 -12.93 37.09 25.02
CA THR A 537 -14.21 37.26 24.31
C THR A 537 -15.39 37.40 25.26
N GLN A 538 -15.77 38.68 25.44
CA GLN A 538 -17.12 39.15 25.75
C GLN A 538 -17.58 39.22 27.21
N SER A 539 -16.68 39.47 28.18
CA SER A 539 -17.16 40.25 29.33
C SER A 539 -17.65 41.60 28.80
N PRO A 540 -18.86 42.08 29.12
CA PRO A 540 -19.35 43.39 28.69
C PRO A 540 -18.39 44.54 29.03
N LEU A 541 -17.55 44.35 30.06
CA LEU A 541 -16.52 45.31 30.48
C LEU A 541 -15.32 45.39 29.52
N TYR A 542 -14.98 44.32 28.81
CA TYR A 542 -13.75 44.20 28.02
C TYR A 542 -14.01 43.93 26.53
N PHE A 543 -15.27 43.88 26.09
CA PHE A 543 -15.63 43.57 24.70
C PHE A 543 -15.05 44.56 23.67
N TYR A 544 -14.87 45.82 24.05
CA TYR A 544 -14.27 46.86 23.20
C TYR A 544 -12.81 47.17 23.57
N GLU A 545 -12.30 46.59 24.66
CA GLU A 545 -10.90 46.70 25.04
C GLU A 545 -10.18 45.53 24.37
N SER A 546 -9.55 45.76 23.22
CA SER A 546 -8.79 44.75 22.45
C SER A 546 -7.53 44.23 23.17
N ALA A 547 -7.54 44.20 24.51
CA ALA A 547 -6.44 43.79 25.37
C ALA A 547 -6.97 42.93 26.55
N PRO A 548 -6.23 41.88 26.97
CA PRO A 548 -6.58 41.10 28.15
C PRO A 548 -6.51 41.97 29.43
N PRO A 549 -7.27 41.61 30.49
CA PRO A 549 -7.21 42.32 31.77
C PRO A 549 -5.78 42.36 32.33
N SER A 550 -5.39 43.50 32.91
CA SER A 550 -4.04 43.72 33.47
C SER A 550 -3.78 42.92 34.76
N GLN A 551 -4.82 42.41 35.42
CA GLN A 551 -4.75 41.53 36.59
C GLN A 551 -5.71 40.35 36.39
N MET A 552 -5.20 39.13 36.53
CA MET A 552 -6.01 37.91 36.45
C MET A 552 -6.52 37.56 37.85
N ASP A 553 -7.77 37.92 38.15
CA ASP A 553 -8.42 37.52 39.40
C ASP A 553 -8.89 36.06 39.33
N GLU A 554 -9.06 35.40 40.50
CA GLU A 554 -9.60 34.02 40.62
C GLU A 554 -11.00 33.82 39.99
N GLY A 555 -11.69 34.90 39.62
CA GLY A 555 -12.97 34.89 38.90
C GLY A 555 -12.87 35.06 37.38
N THR A 556 -11.66 35.13 36.80
CA THR A 556 -11.48 35.35 35.36
C THR A 556 -11.83 34.10 34.58
N PHE A 557 -12.96 34.14 33.86
CA PHE A 557 -13.42 33.03 33.03
C PHE A 557 -12.44 32.76 31.88
N SER A 558 -12.05 31.49 31.70
CA SER A 558 -11.16 31.05 30.62
C SER A 558 -11.59 29.71 30.05
N TRP A 559 -11.35 29.51 28.76
CA TRP A 559 -11.63 28.27 28.05
C TRP A 559 -10.62 28.05 26.93
N ASP A 560 -10.55 26.83 26.43
CA ASP A 560 -9.64 26.48 25.34
C ASP A 560 -10.24 26.86 23.99
N VAL A 561 -9.43 27.50 23.13
CA VAL A 561 -9.79 27.88 21.77
C VAL A 561 -8.73 27.44 20.77
N PHE A 562 -9.12 27.35 19.50
CA PHE A 562 -8.17 27.25 18.40
C PHE A 562 -7.34 28.53 18.27
N SER A 563 -6.03 28.38 18.08
CA SER A 563 -5.13 29.49 17.75
C SER A 563 -4.41 29.18 16.45
N VAL A 564 -4.66 29.99 15.42
CA VAL A 564 -4.07 29.83 14.08
C VAL A 564 -2.55 30.10 14.10
N ASP A 565 -2.06 30.85 15.10
CA ASP A 565 -0.64 31.20 15.19
C ASP A 565 0.24 30.03 15.63
N VAL A 566 -0.21 29.28 16.63
CA VAL A 566 0.55 28.17 17.23
C VAL A 566 0.16 26.80 16.68
N ASN A 567 -1.08 26.64 16.20
CA ASN A 567 -1.57 25.37 15.65
C ASN A 567 -1.08 25.19 14.20
N GLN A 568 0.04 24.49 14.06
CA GLN A 568 0.66 24.23 12.75
C GLN A 568 -0.29 23.52 11.77
N PRO A 569 -1.08 22.49 12.18
CA PRO A 569 -2.09 21.93 11.31
C PRO A 569 -3.07 22.94 10.71
N LEU A 570 -3.58 23.88 11.51
CA LEU A 570 -4.47 24.94 11.01
C LEU A 570 -3.74 25.88 10.04
N ARG A 571 -2.55 26.35 10.44
CA ARG A 571 -1.75 27.32 9.67
C ARG A 571 -1.31 26.79 8.31
N LYS A 572 -0.96 25.51 8.24
CA LYS A 572 -0.49 24.84 7.02
C LYS A 572 -1.57 24.04 6.31
N HIS A 573 -2.82 24.15 6.75
CA HIS A 573 -3.99 23.49 6.16
C HIS A 573 -3.86 21.96 6.06
N SER A 574 -3.10 21.32 6.98
CA SER A 574 -2.94 19.85 6.98
C SER A 574 -4.17 19.11 7.51
N TYR A 575 -5.10 19.82 8.14
CA TYR A 575 -6.39 19.29 8.60
C TYR A 575 -7.35 18.95 7.48
N TRP A 576 -7.19 19.55 6.32
CA TRP A 576 -8.15 19.51 5.21
C TRP A 576 -8.51 18.08 4.80
N THR A 577 -7.53 17.18 4.77
CA THR A 577 -7.70 15.74 4.52
C THR A 577 -8.76 15.12 5.41
N LEU A 578 -8.66 15.30 6.72
CA LEU A 578 -9.55 14.65 7.69
C LEU A 578 -10.92 15.31 7.69
N VAL A 579 -10.97 16.64 7.53
CA VAL A 579 -12.23 17.39 7.45
C VAL A 579 -13.00 17.01 6.19
N SER A 580 -12.32 16.86 5.05
CA SER A 580 -12.90 16.38 3.78
C SER A 580 -13.46 14.96 3.93
N ASP A 581 -12.72 14.06 4.58
CA ASP A 581 -13.19 12.70 4.81
C ASP A 581 -14.41 12.65 5.76
N MET A 582 -14.41 13.50 6.80
CA MET A 582 -15.58 13.67 7.67
C MET A 582 -16.78 14.23 6.92
N GLN A 583 -16.58 15.20 6.02
CA GLN A 583 -17.63 15.76 5.17
C GLN A 583 -18.22 14.70 4.23
N ASN A 584 -17.37 13.86 3.61
CA ASN A 584 -17.81 12.75 2.77
C ASN A 584 -18.63 11.74 3.58
N LEU A 585 -18.19 11.41 4.79
CA LEU A 585 -18.90 10.49 5.67
C LEU A 585 -20.27 11.04 6.08
N LEU A 586 -20.33 12.30 6.54
CA LEU A 586 -21.57 12.95 6.98
C LEU A 586 -22.46 13.41 5.81
N GLY A 587 -21.96 13.36 4.58
CA GLY A 587 -22.76 13.57 3.37
C GLY A 587 -23.78 12.47 3.12
N HIS A 588 -23.55 11.27 3.65
CA HIS A 588 -24.51 10.15 3.59
C HIS A 588 -25.60 10.31 4.63
N ALA A 589 -26.85 10.45 4.18
CA ALA A 589 -27.97 10.76 5.06
C ALA A 589 -28.17 9.71 6.17
N THR A 590 -27.98 8.42 5.88
CA THR A 590 -28.15 7.35 6.87
C THR A 590 -27.05 7.39 7.93
N ILE A 591 -25.81 7.66 7.52
CA ILE A 591 -24.68 7.80 8.45
C ILE A 591 -24.84 9.04 9.32
N ALA A 592 -25.22 10.19 8.75
CA ALA A 592 -25.51 11.40 9.51
C ALA A 592 -26.59 11.12 10.58
N LYS A 593 -27.69 10.47 10.22
CA LYS A 593 -28.74 10.08 11.17
C LYS A 593 -28.22 9.18 12.30
N ARG A 594 -27.36 8.19 12.00
CA ARG A 594 -26.72 7.33 13.01
C ARG A 594 -25.79 8.13 13.93
N PHE A 595 -25.02 9.06 13.36
CA PHE A 595 -24.09 9.91 14.08
C PHE A 595 -24.78 10.76 15.16
N PHE A 596 -25.92 11.39 14.87
CA PHE A 596 -26.63 12.22 15.86
C PHE A 596 -27.38 11.42 16.92
N ARG A 597 -27.70 10.16 16.62
CA ARG A 597 -28.28 9.24 17.60
C ARG A 597 -27.23 8.65 18.54
N ASP A 598 -25.95 8.75 18.20
CA ASP A 598 -24.84 8.32 19.05
C ASP A 598 -24.31 9.50 19.90
N PRO A 599 -24.62 9.54 21.21
CA PRO A 599 -24.23 10.65 22.07
C PRO A 599 -22.71 10.87 22.10
N THR A 600 -21.92 9.80 22.08
CA THR A 600 -20.45 9.91 22.15
C THR A 600 -19.89 10.62 20.92
N SER A 601 -20.42 10.30 19.73
CA SER A 601 -19.99 10.88 18.45
C SER A 601 -20.34 12.35 18.40
N PHE A 602 -21.61 12.63 18.71
CA PHE A 602 -22.13 13.99 18.66
C PHE A 602 -21.48 14.88 19.71
N ASP A 603 -21.22 14.37 20.91
CA ASP A 603 -20.52 15.11 21.98
C ASP A 603 -19.08 15.44 21.58
N THR A 604 -18.39 14.51 20.92
CA THR A 604 -17.03 14.74 20.41
C THR A 604 -17.02 15.83 19.35
N TYR A 605 -17.95 15.80 18.39
CA TYR A 605 -18.08 16.85 17.37
C TYR A 605 -18.51 18.19 17.96
N ALA A 606 -19.53 18.20 18.82
CA ALA A 606 -20.02 19.43 19.42
C ALA A 606 -18.94 20.09 20.31
N GLY A 607 -18.14 19.27 21.03
CA GLY A 607 -16.97 19.75 21.76
C GLY A 607 -15.85 20.28 20.86
N MET A 608 -15.64 19.69 19.67
CA MET A 608 -14.71 20.20 18.66
C MET A 608 -15.15 21.58 18.13
N ILE A 609 -16.44 21.74 17.77
CA ILE A 609 -16.98 23.02 17.31
C ILE A 609 -16.97 24.07 18.44
N ALA A 610 -17.17 23.66 19.70
CA ALA A 610 -17.11 24.57 20.84
C ALA A 610 -15.74 25.27 21.01
N LEU A 611 -14.64 24.68 20.52
CA LEU A 611 -13.31 25.31 20.53
C LEU A 611 -13.19 26.51 19.57
N MET A 612 -14.19 26.71 18.71
CA MET A 612 -14.34 27.87 17.83
C MET A 612 -15.15 29.00 18.48
N GLN A 613 -15.69 28.79 19.69
CA GLN A 613 -16.45 29.81 20.41
C GLN A 613 -15.55 31.00 20.76
N GLY A 614 -16.02 32.20 20.41
CA GLY A 614 -15.26 33.44 20.54
C GLY A 614 -14.59 33.91 19.25
N MET A 615 -14.59 33.11 18.17
CA MET A 615 -14.15 33.60 16.86
C MET A 615 -15.13 34.67 16.32
N ASN A 616 -14.80 35.95 16.48
CA ASN A 616 -15.58 37.05 15.90
C ASN A 616 -14.97 37.51 14.57
N VAL A 617 -15.18 36.73 13.51
CA VAL A 617 -14.72 37.08 12.16
C VAL A 617 -15.38 38.35 11.61
N ASN A 618 -16.56 38.71 12.11
CA ASN A 618 -17.33 39.86 11.59
C ASN A 618 -16.84 41.21 12.15
N PHE A 619 -16.28 41.25 13.35
CA PHE A 619 -15.86 42.51 13.99
C PHE A 619 -14.82 43.26 13.16
N ARG A 620 -13.83 42.55 12.62
CA ARG A 620 -12.77 43.14 11.78
C ARG A 620 -13.31 43.74 10.47
N VAL A 621 -14.34 43.14 9.86
CA VAL A 621 -14.99 43.69 8.65
C VAL A 621 -15.70 45.00 8.98
N VAL A 622 -16.38 45.04 10.13
CA VAL A 622 -17.20 46.18 10.55
C VAL A 622 -16.36 47.33 11.07
N SER A 623 -15.26 47.06 11.79
CA SER A 623 -14.39 48.10 12.32
C SER A 623 -13.57 48.80 11.24
N GLY A 624 -13.36 48.15 10.09
CA GLY A 624 -12.58 48.71 8.98
C GLY A 624 -11.10 48.90 9.34
N ASP A 625 -10.63 48.23 10.40
CA ASP A 625 -9.26 48.36 10.89
C ASP A 625 -8.28 47.84 9.84
N HIS A 626 -7.66 48.76 9.11
CA HIS A 626 -6.45 48.49 8.35
C HIS A 626 -5.31 48.28 9.35
N VAL A 627 -5.01 47.02 9.68
CA VAL A 627 -3.81 46.68 10.44
C VAL A 627 -2.62 46.78 9.47
N GLU A 628 -1.81 47.83 9.63
CA GLU A 628 -0.59 48.04 8.85
C GLU A 628 0.31 46.79 9.02
N TYR A 629 0.71 46.16 7.92
CA TYR A 629 1.44 44.86 7.86
C TYR A 629 0.63 43.59 8.13
N ASP A 630 -0.69 43.65 8.17
CA ASP A 630 -1.50 42.43 8.24
C ASP A 630 -1.47 41.69 6.91
N THR A 631 -0.94 40.48 6.93
CA THR A 631 -0.82 39.63 5.73
C THR A 631 -2.17 39.06 5.27
N ALA A 632 -3.29 39.43 5.91
CA ALA A 632 -4.66 38.91 5.75
C ALA A 632 -4.81 37.39 5.98
N GLN A 633 -3.71 36.66 6.12
CA GLN A 633 -3.67 35.22 6.07
C GLN A 633 -4.32 34.54 7.29
N PRO A 634 -4.06 34.94 8.56
CA PRO A 634 -4.71 34.30 9.72
C PRO A 634 -6.23 34.54 9.76
N TYR A 635 -6.67 35.70 9.27
CA TYR A 635 -8.08 36.06 9.20
C TYR A 635 -8.83 35.34 8.07
N GLN A 636 -8.21 35.18 6.90
CA GLN A 636 -8.78 34.34 5.84
C GLN A 636 -8.86 32.88 6.30
N LEU A 637 -7.80 32.37 6.94
CA LEU A 637 -7.79 31.01 7.49
C LEU A 637 -8.89 30.77 8.52
N SER A 638 -9.19 31.75 9.39
CA SER A 638 -10.26 31.60 10.37
C SER A 638 -11.65 31.53 9.74
N PHE A 639 -11.89 32.26 8.64
CA PHE A 639 -13.12 32.14 7.86
C PHE A 639 -13.23 30.78 7.16
N HIS A 640 -12.15 30.29 6.53
CA HIS A 640 -12.12 28.96 5.93
C HIS A 640 -12.38 27.87 6.96
N LEU A 641 -11.79 27.98 8.15
CA LEU A 641 -12.01 27.04 9.24
C LEU A 641 -13.47 27.00 9.69
N GLU A 642 -14.09 28.15 9.90
CA GLU A 642 -15.52 28.23 10.25
C GLU A 642 -16.39 27.56 9.19
N TRP A 643 -16.12 27.87 7.92
CA TRP A 643 -16.86 27.30 6.80
C TRP A 643 -16.68 25.78 6.68
N GLU A 644 -15.44 25.29 6.66
CA GLU A 644 -15.11 23.89 6.34
C GLU A 644 -15.32 22.95 7.53
N VAL A 645 -14.96 23.37 8.74
CA VAL A 645 -15.04 22.53 9.94
C VAL A 645 -16.45 22.56 10.53
N ALA A 646 -17.07 23.75 10.60
CA ALA A 646 -18.37 23.93 11.23
C ALA A 646 -19.51 23.99 10.20
N ALA A 647 -19.65 25.09 9.47
CA ALA A 647 -20.85 25.42 8.71
C ALA A 647 -21.26 24.33 7.72
N LEU A 648 -20.33 23.87 6.87
CA LEU A 648 -20.63 22.88 5.84
C LEU A 648 -21.13 21.56 6.43
N ASN A 649 -20.47 21.07 7.49
CA ASN A 649 -20.87 19.85 8.18
C ASN A 649 -22.22 20.00 8.88
N MET A 650 -22.49 21.16 9.50
CA MET A 650 -23.76 21.47 10.13
C MET A 650 -24.90 21.53 9.11
N PHE A 651 -24.69 22.13 7.93
CA PHE A 651 -25.69 22.19 6.87
C PHE A 651 -25.95 20.84 6.22
N ASN A 652 -24.89 20.08 5.89
CA ASN A 652 -25.02 18.72 5.34
C ASN A 652 -25.84 17.84 6.28
N THR A 653 -25.52 17.90 7.58
CA THR A 653 -26.27 17.27 8.65
C THR A 653 -27.73 17.70 8.67
N LEU A 654 -27.99 19.00 8.73
CA LEU A 654 -29.34 19.53 8.91
C LEU A 654 -30.24 19.09 7.74
N ASN A 655 -29.69 19.10 6.53
CA ASN A 655 -30.38 18.60 5.33
C ASN A 655 -30.77 17.13 5.48
N ALA A 656 -29.87 16.29 6.01
CA ALA A 656 -30.13 14.88 6.27
C ALA A 656 -31.17 14.61 7.37
N LEU A 657 -31.42 15.57 8.27
CA LEU A 657 -32.37 15.44 9.37
C LEU A 657 -33.75 16.05 9.07
N SER A 658 -33.95 16.64 7.89
CA SER A 658 -35.15 17.42 7.55
C SER A 658 -36.47 16.62 7.65
N ASP A 659 -36.41 15.29 7.59
CA ASP A 659 -37.53 14.36 7.74
C ASP A 659 -37.66 13.70 9.13
N GLU A 660 -36.74 13.97 10.07
CA GLU A 660 -36.69 13.34 11.40
C GLU A 660 -36.77 14.36 12.54
N VAL A 661 -37.99 14.67 12.98
CA VAL A 661 -38.27 15.67 14.03
C VAL A 661 -37.53 15.38 15.34
N ASP A 662 -37.45 14.12 15.77
CA ASP A 662 -36.78 13.75 17.03
C ASP A 662 -35.28 14.03 16.99
N CYS A 663 -34.62 13.68 15.88
CA CYS A 663 -33.19 13.95 15.68
C CYS A 663 -32.92 15.45 15.59
N MET A 664 -33.79 16.22 14.90
CA MET A 664 -33.71 17.68 14.89
C MET A 664 -33.83 18.28 16.29
N GLN A 665 -34.72 17.75 17.15
CA GLN A 665 -34.82 18.23 18.54
C GLN A 665 -33.56 17.92 19.35
N ILE A 666 -32.96 16.73 19.21
CA ILE A 666 -31.69 16.38 19.86
C ILE A 666 -30.58 17.34 19.40
N TYR A 667 -30.49 17.55 18.09
CA TYR A 667 -29.54 18.47 17.47
C TYR A 667 -29.68 19.89 18.03
N PHE A 668 -30.87 20.50 17.96
CA PHE A 668 -31.09 21.86 18.47
C PHE A 668 -30.89 21.97 19.99
N ARG A 669 -31.29 20.96 20.77
CA ARG A 669 -31.04 20.96 22.23
C ARG A 669 -29.56 20.98 22.55
N LYS A 670 -28.73 20.22 21.82
CA LYS A 670 -27.28 20.18 22.04
C LYS A 670 -26.64 21.54 21.79
N TRP A 671 -26.94 22.16 20.64
CA TRP A 671 -26.40 23.49 20.31
C TRP A 671 -26.92 24.56 21.26
N LYS A 672 -28.21 24.52 21.61
CA LYS A 672 -28.77 25.41 22.64
C LYS A 672 -28.01 25.27 23.96
N SER A 673 -27.74 24.04 24.43
CA SER A 673 -27.01 23.80 25.67
C SER A 673 -25.59 24.38 25.63
N LEU A 674 -24.87 24.18 24.52
CA LEU A 674 -23.52 24.72 24.35
C LEU A 674 -23.52 26.26 24.29
N MET A 675 -24.47 26.86 23.58
CA MET A 675 -24.63 28.31 23.53
C MET A 675 -25.04 28.88 24.89
N GLN A 676 -25.95 28.25 25.62
CA GLN A 676 -26.35 28.68 26.97
C GLN A 676 -25.18 28.60 27.95
N GLN A 677 -24.37 27.55 27.87
CA GLN A 677 -23.14 27.48 28.64
C GLN A 677 -22.22 28.66 28.29
N PHE A 678 -22.00 28.92 27.00
CA PHE A 678 -21.20 30.07 26.56
C PHE A 678 -21.76 31.40 27.07
N HIS A 679 -23.04 31.70 26.86
CA HIS A 679 -23.71 32.92 27.30
C HIS A 679 -23.68 33.13 28.82
N ARG A 680 -23.84 32.05 29.61
CA ARG A 680 -23.62 32.07 31.06
C ARG A 680 -22.22 32.52 31.41
N MET A 681 -21.24 31.91 30.74
CA MET A 681 -19.84 32.14 31.04
C MET A 681 -19.37 33.55 30.65
N ILE A 682 -19.95 34.16 29.60
CA ILE A 682 -19.67 35.55 29.21
C ILE A 682 -20.60 36.59 29.86
N GLY A 683 -21.49 36.17 30.77
CA GLY A 683 -22.39 37.08 31.49
C GLY A 683 -23.45 37.78 30.62
N THR A 684 -23.77 37.21 29.46
CA THR A 684 -24.80 37.73 28.53
C THR A 684 -26.12 36.97 28.61
N GLU A 685 -26.22 35.95 29.47
CA GLU A 685 -27.53 35.42 29.85
C GLU A 685 -28.33 36.56 30.47
N SER A 686 -29.38 36.97 29.77
CA SER A 686 -30.36 37.92 30.28
C SER A 686 -30.86 37.46 31.65
N ARG A 687 -30.97 38.41 32.58
CA ARG A 687 -32.00 38.35 33.62
C ARG A 687 -33.37 38.03 33.03
#